data_AF-A0AB37KI96-F1
#
_entry.id   AF-A0AB37KI96-F1
#
_cell.length_a   1.000
_cell.length_b   1.000
_cell.length_c   1.000
_cell.angle_alpha   90.00
_cell.angle_beta   90.00
_cell.angle_gamma   90.00
#
_symmetry.space_group_name_H-M   'P 1'
#
loop_
_entity.id
_entity.type
_entity.pdbx_description
1 polymer ?
#
loop_
_entity_poly.entity_id
_entity_poly.type
_entity_poly.pdbx_seq_one_letter_code
_entity_poly.pdbx_strand_id
1 'polypeptide(L)'
;MKKIITGALSSALFLQTGIMIVPISAKETQKAILSENDTLTYMNKIKDSFKNYVAGNETSNSQPVLASKISSIEKAADSAFSSYKGEDDFIFDGINISSKATSEVENSDNLYKTTQNIYKMALAYGTYGTKYYHDKTSEDIICDAIQKFYDQAFSKYYDYSKDGLMFGNWWNWEIGMPTQLSDTFVFMEKALNDRNPELIKNYVKGFDNYLRNGKNGDVDLTAPQHTGTNLADITMNRILQGTVTHDEKRIEKAVQDMMSVFSTIDPYNIVNGNTDGVYADGSFIQHHRVAYTGSYGKLLLQRAVQALVILNDTPWQPSDQLDTLQNWVYNSFAPVMYEGYMMEIVKGRAVSRTASGYSDATGVIESMVLLTQFLPNQEKAKMESQIKYMVQSMPTKLNANGLTLSAVVPYQNIMNDENIQAVSQLKKGSYAFNAMDKNIQVGDGFAFALSRSSNRISKYEYMSGENLKPWFQGDGAFYLYLAGRDQSKSFGVNYMAAIDPYRMPGTTVPNENRLTIPEMFHGSAFYPGYPAGSEEQNDYVYFPVGTNHFSGSVTLNGNTVAGMQLGDDNAYVAKQQGILGDDFIAYKNANANKSWFMFGNKIVVLGSDIHDELHRDVTTTIDNRMSDVNEKTNVSAMDKDGKAVVLSNGSHEHLSWIHYQTNEEHTSIGYYFPEDKAVEVKNETRSANLKDIRTPNPDKEISENFFTLTYEHGKDPKQDTYSYVMMPNASQEEMKTFAQNPDIQVLANTASVHVVKDLSQNMIGYNFFTKGNSNGIQCESAASILEQETDGGTLFAVSDPTFEQKAITLTLDKDYELTQKQDAVTIKYQDGKTIITVNTDQSYGKSINFTLKQKAKPQDDQKDENTEKEHQNKPGSDTSDHKENTVKKETAKTNDVDTGDHTNPIFPAGIAMVSFGAMVEIYRISKKKRKS
;
A
#
# COMPACT_ATOMS: atom_id res chain seq x y z
N MET A 1 2.74 41.35 29.80
CA MET A 1 1.79 41.65 30.91
C MET A 1 1.55 40.36 31.71
N LYS A 2 1.30 40.44 33.02
CA LYS A 2 0.93 39.29 33.87
C LYS A 2 -0.57 39.34 34.20
N LYS A 3 -1.22 38.16 34.27
CA LYS A 3 -2.56 37.86 34.83
C LYS A 3 -3.78 38.39 34.06
N ILE A 4 -4.96 37.84 34.46
CA ILE A 4 -6.34 37.93 33.91
C ILE A 4 -6.65 36.76 32.95
N ILE A 5 -7.64 35.86 33.16
CA ILE A 5 -8.62 35.65 34.25
C ILE A 5 -8.92 34.13 34.40
N THR A 6 -9.41 33.70 35.57
CA THR A 6 -9.83 32.32 35.89
C THR A 6 -11.36 32.15 35.96
N GLY A 7 -11.83 30.94 35.64
CA GLY A 7 -13.10 30.35 36.14
C GLY A 7 -14.30 30.38 35.18
N ALA A 8 -15.33 29.55 35.36
CA ALA A 8 -15.45 28.33 36.17
C ALA A 8 -16.79 27.62 35.84
N LEU A 9 -16.84 26.28 35.90
CA LEU A 9 -18.03 25.53 36.39
C LEU A 9 -17.70 24.04 36.60
N SER A 10 -18.38 23.42 37.56
CA SER A 10 -18.01 22.12 38.13
C SER A 10 -19.23 21.39 38.70
N SER A 11 -19.40 20.11 38.35
CA SER A 11 -20.16 19.04 39.08
C SER A 11 -20.44 17.89 38.07
N ALA A 12 -19.89 16.68 38.12
CA ALA A 12 -19.58 15.71 39.19
C ALA A 12 -20.80 14.90 39.71
N LEU A 13 -20.82 13.59 39.42
CA LEU A 13 -20.86 12.53 40.44
C LEU A 13 -20.39 11.16 39.88
N PHE A 14 -19.98 10.26 40.78
CA PHE A 14 -19.23 9.02 40.53
C PHE A 14 -20.07 7.74 40.70
N LEU A 15 -19.58 6.61 40.15
CA LEU A 15 -19.37 5.29 40.82
C LEU A 15 -18.74 4.31 39.79
N GLN A 16 -17.41 4.10 39.83
CA GLN A 16 -16.71 2.97 40.45
C GLN A 16 -16.78 1.61 39.71
N THR A 17 -15.74 1.33 38.91
CA THR A 17 -14.97 0.07 38.99
C THR A 17 -13.47 0.42 38.93
N GLY A 18 -12.63 -0.32 39.64
CA GLY A 18 -11.27 0.11 39.95
C GLY A 18 -10.23 -0.23 38.88
N ILE A 19 -9.64 0.81 38.27
CA ILE A 19 -8.29 0.75 37.70
C ILE A 19 -7.48 1.88 38.33
N MET A 20 -6.32 1.54 38.89
CA MET A 20 -5.45 2.51 39.56
C MET A 20 -4.66 3.30 38.50
N ILE A 21 -5.24 4.41 38.03
CA ILE A 21 -4.55 5.33 37.13
C ILE A 21 -3.43 6.02 37.91
N VAL A 22 -2.21 5.53 37.73
CA VAL A 22 -1.00 6.30 38.08
C VAL A 22 -0.99 7.54 37.18
N PRO A 23 -0.92 8.77 37.71
CA PRO A 23 -0.76 9.94 36.86
C PRO A 23 0.59 9.82 36.16
N ILE A 24 0.59 9.79 34.83
CA ILE A 24 1.79 10.07 34.06
C ILE A 24 2.12 11.54 34.32
N SER A 25 2.92 11.79 35.36
CA SER A 25 3.63 13.05 35.48
C SER A 25 4.46 13.19 34.21
N ALA A 26 4.11 14.17 33.38
CA ALA A 26 5.05 14.68 32.40
C ALA A 26 6.31 15.07 33.18
N LYS A 27 7.35 14.25 33.10
CA LYS A 27 8.69 14.70 33.48
C LYS A 27 9.04 15.73 32.43
N GLU A 28 8.96 17.00 32.81
CA GLU A 28 9.85 17.98 32.21
C GLU A 28 11.27 17.51 32.49
N THR A 29 11.81 16.72 31.56
CA THR A 29 13.24 16.42 31.53
C THR A 29 13.90 17.76 31.30
N GLN A 30 14.44 18.37 32.36
CA GLN A 30 15.45 19.43 32.20
C GLN A 30 16.54 18.81 31.34
N LYS A 31 16.54 19.17 30.05
CA LYS A 31 17.57 18.75 29.10
C LYS A 31 18.87 19.29 29.67
N ALA A 32 19.74 18.38 30.15
CA ALA A 32 21.03 18.78 30.65
C ALA A 32 21.74 19.52 29.51
N ILE A 33 22.16 20.76 29.77
CA ILE A 33 22.97 21.50 28.82
C ILE A 33 24.27 20.71 28.71
N LEU A 34 24.50 20.08 27.55
CA LEU A 34 25.71 19.33 27.28
C LEU A 34 26.91 20.27 27.45
N SER A 35 28.02 19.79 28.02
CA SER A 35 29.25 20.57 27.97
C SER A 35 29.81 20.52 26.55
N GLU A 36 30.56 21.54 26.15
CA GLU A 36 31.20 21.63 24.84
C GLU A 36 32.07 20.39 24.52
N ASN A 37 32.68 19.79 25.56
CA ASN A 37 33.43 18.54 25.46
C ASN A 37 32.54 17.31 25.23
N ASP A 38 31.32 17.28 25.78
CA ASP A 38 30.37 16.19 25.56
C ASP A 38 29.81 16.26 24.12
N THR A 39 29.44 17.46 23.66
CA THR A 39 28.96 17.70 22.28
C THR A 39 29.99 17.24 21.24
N LEU A 40 31.26 17.65 21.37
CA LEU A 40 32.31 17.23 20.43
C LEU A 40 32.56 15.70 20.49
N THR A 41 32.41 15.11 21.68
CA THR A 41 32.50 13.65 21.88
C THR A 41 31.38 12.92 21.12
N TYR A 42 30.14 13.39 21.22
CA TYR A 42 29.02 12.80 20.48
C TYR A 42 29.15 13.01 18.96
N MET A 43 29.62 14.17 18.51
CA MET A 43 29.90 14.41 17.08
C MET A 43 30.97 13.46 16.53
N ASN A 44 32.02 13.16 17.29
CA ASN A 44 33.00 12.15 16.91
C ASN A 44 32.39 10.75 16.85
N LYS A 45 31.54 10.36 17.82
CA LYS A 45 30.78 9.10 17.73
C LYS A 45 29.91 9.00 16.47
N ILE A 46 29.21 10.07 16.08
CA ILE A 46 28.39 10.09 14.85
C ILE A 46 29.26 9.81 13.62
N LYS A 47 30.44 10.45 13.52
CA LYS A 47 31.39 10.20 12.42
C LYS A 47 31.88 8.76 12.42
N ASP A 48 32.23 8.21 13.57
CA ASP A 48 32.75 6.85 13.68
C ASP A 48 31.66 5.81 13.39
N SER A 49 30.43 5.99 13.90
CA SER A 49 29.27 5.15 13.57
C SER A 49 28.91 5.20 12.08
N PHE A 50 28.94 6.38 11.45
CA PHE A 50 28.75 6.53 10.01
C PHE A 50 29.84 5.79 9.20
N LYS A 51 31.12 5.98 9.56
CA LYS A 51 32.25 5.28 8.91
C LYS A 51 32.10 3.77 9.04
N ASN A 52 31.78 3.27 10.23
CA ASN A 52 31.52 1.84 10.47
C ASN A 52 30.34 1.33 9.63
N TYR A 53 29.27 2.12 9.46
CA TYR A 53 28.10 1.75 8.66
C TYR A 53 28.43 1.56 7.17
N VAL A 54 29.11 2.54 6.54
CA VAL A 54 29.37 2.49 5.09
C VAL A 54 30.69 1.83 4.69
N ALA A 55 31.74 1.94 5.51
CA ALA A 55 33.12 1.52 5.24
C ALA A 55 33.65 0.38 6.15
N GLY A 56 32.91 0.04 7.22
CA GLY A 56 33.36 -0.91 8.23
C GLY A 56 34.56 -0.42 9.04
N ASN A 57 35.31 -1.36 9.62
CA ASN A 57 36.57 -1.12 10.33
C ASN A 57 37.54 -2.29 10.11
N GLU A 58 38.78 -2.16 10.60
CA GLU A 58 39.82 -3.20 10.51
C GLU A 58 39.37 -4.59 11.00
N THR A 59 38.60 -4.65 12.09
CA THR A 59 38.13 -5.93 12.68
C THR A 59 37.03 -6.58 11.83
N SER A 60 36.07 -5.81 11.33
CA SER A 60 35.06 -6.35 10.41
C SER A 60 35.70 -6.74 9.07
N ASN A 61 36.46 -5.83 8.47
CA ASN A 61 36.95 -5.93 7.09
C ASN A 61 38.02 -7.01 6.89
N SER A 62 38.65 -7.46 7.98
CA SER A 62 39.53 -8.63 7.98
C SER A 62 38.77 -9.97 7.85
N GLN A 63 37.44 -9.99 7.96
CA GLN A 63 36.65 -11.21 7.79
C GLN A 63 36.51 -11.58 6.30
N PRO A 64 36.80 -12.84 5.89
CA PRO A 64 36.77 -13.24 4.48
C PRO A 64 35.46 -12.95 3.74
N VAL A 65 34.34 -12.93 4.46
CA VAL A 65 33.00 -12.70 3.88
C VAL A 65 32.79 -11.27 3.37
N LEU A 66 33.60 -10.30 3.82
CA LEU A 66 33.57 -8.93 3.32
C LEU A 66 34.44 -8.70 2.08
N ALA A 67 35.33 -9.63 1.72
CA ALA A 67 36.30 -9.45 0.63
C ALA A 67 35.65 -9.08 -0.73
N SER A 68 34.49 -9.67 -1.05
CA SER A 68 33.74 -9.34 -2.29
C SER A 68 33.20 -7.91 -2.29
N LYS A 69 32.71 -7.43 -1.13
CA LYS A 69 32.18 -6.07 -0.98
C LYS A 69 33.31 -5.03 -0.99
N ILE A 70 34.43 -5.30 -0.29
CA ILE A 70 35.63 -4.44 -0.28
C ILE A 70 36.22 -4.35 -1.69
N SER A 71 36.36 -5.48 -2.41
CA SER A 71 36.80 -5.48 -3.82
C SER A 71 35.85 -4.71 -4.75
N SER A 72 34.54 -4.74 -4.48
CA SER A 72 33.56 -3.94 -5.24
C SER A 72 33.71 -2.43 -4.99
N ILE A 73 34.03 -2.03 -3.75
CA ILE A 73 34.35 -0.63 -3.39
C ILE A 73 35.65 -0.20 -4.08
N GLU A 74 36.71 -1.01 -4.01
CA GLU A 74 37.98 -0.69 -4.68
C GLU A 74 37.81 -0.56 -6.20
N LYS A 75 37.06 -1.47 -6.84
CA LYS A 75 36.80 -1.40 -8.30
C LYS A 75 35.97 -0.17 -8.70
N ALA A 76 35.05 0.27 -7.85
CA ALA A 76 34.31 1.51 -8.07
C ALA A 76 35.22 2.75 -7.96
N ALA A 77 36.15 2.74 -7.00
CA ALA A 77 37.17 3.77 -6.84
C ALA A 77 38.19 3.76 -8.00
N ASP A 78 38.67 2.59 -8.44
CA ASP A 78 39.56 2.45 -9.61
C ASP A 78 38.98 3.15 -10.84
N SER A 79 37.68 2.97 -11.07
CA SER A 79 36.96 3.60 -12.18
C SER A 79 36.87 5.13 -12.02
N ALA A 80 36.71 5.62 -10.79
CA ALA A 80 36.67 7.06 -10.48
C ALA A 80 38.07 7.70 -10.58
N PHE A 81 39.10 7.11 -9.95
CA PHE A 81 40.49 7.60 -10.03
C PHE A 81 41.02 7.58 -11.46
N SER A 82 40.75 6.52 -12.24
CA SER A 82 41.19 6.44 -13.64
C SER A 82 40.52 7.46 -14.57
N SER A 83 39.33 7.97 -14.18
CA SER A 83 38.61 8.99 -14.95
C SER A 83 38.90 10.41 -14.49
N TYR A 84 39.55 10.63 -13.34
CA TYR A 84 39.88 11.98 -12.88
C TYR A 84 40.84 12.71 -13.82
N LYS A 85 40.50 13.96 -14.19
CA LYS A 85 41.35 14.86 -14.99
C LYS A 85 41.69 16.16 -14.27
N GLY A 86 40.81 16.63 -13.38
CA GLY A 86 40.96 17.93 -12.71
C GLY A 86 40.82 19.15 -13.64
N GLU A 87 40.23 18.97 -14.83
CA GLU A 87 39.97 20.04 -15.79
C GLU A 87 38.73 20.88 -15.41
N ASP A 88 38.56 22.06 -16.01
CA ASP A 88 37.51 23.01 -15.60
C ASP A 88 36.09 22.54 -15.97
N ASP A 89 35.88 22.10 -17.21
CA ASP A 89 34.60 21.59 -17.70
C ASP A 89 34.45 20.06 -17.55
N PHE A 90 35.55 19.35 -17.26
CA PHE A 90 35.64 17.88 -17.18
C PHE A 90 36.49 17.44 -15.98
N ILE A 91 35.97 17.57 -14.76
CA ILE A 91 36.65 17.06 -13.55
C ILE A 91 36.89 15.54 -13.66
N PHE A 92 35.93 14.85 -14.28
CA PHE A 92 36.01 13.43 -14.66
C PHE A 92 35.75 13.24 -16.16
N ASP A 93 36.45 12.28 -16.75
CA ASP A 93 36.31 11.86 -18.15
C ASP A 93 34.86 11.52 -18.49
N GLY A 94 34.38 11.97 -19.66
CA GLY A 94 33.00 11.77 -20.10
C GLY A 94 31.91 12.49 -19.30
N ILE A 95 32.24 13.29 -18.27
CA ILE A 95 31.26 14.06 -17.48
C ILE A 95 31.49 15.57 -17.71
N ASN A 96 30.75 16.14 -18.66
CA ASN A 96 30.78 17.58 -18.94
C ASN A 96 29.89 18.34 -17.94
N ILE A 97 30.51 19.21 -17.13
CA ILE A 97 29.80 20.07 -16.16
C ILE A 97 29.54 21.49 -16.68
N SER A 98 29.93 21.79 -17.91
CA SER A 98 29.76 23.12 -18.52
C SER A 98 28.31 23.41 -18.89
N SER A 99 27.71 24.43 -18.25
CA SER A 99 26.35 24.90 -18.54
C SER A 99 26.18 25.52 -19.94
N LYS A 100 27.27 25.68 -20.71
CA LYS A 100 27.24 26.12 -22.12
C LYS A 100 27.07 24.96 -23.12
N ALA A 101 27.32 23.73 -22.70
CA ALA A 101 27.48 22.58 -23.59
C ALA A 101 26.48 21.44 -23.32
N THR A 102 25.66 21.56 -22.28
CA THR A 102 24.71 20.55 -21.81
C THR A 102 23.35 21.20 -21.56
N SER A 103 22.26 20.42 -21.66
CA SER A 103 20.94 20.90 -21.23
C SER A 103 20.88 21.06 -19.70
N GLU A 104 19.95 21.85 -19.16
CA GLU A 104 19.81 22.01 -17.70
C GLU A 104 19.63 20.67 -16.96
N VAL A 105 18.78 19.77 -17.47
CA VAL A 105 18.56 18.45 -16.88
C VAL A 105 19.86 17.64 -16.87
N GLU A 106 20.50 17.53 -18.03
CA GLU A 106 21.77 16.81 -18.22
C GLU A 106 22.90 17.39 -17.36
N ASN A 107 23.00 18.72 -17.27
CA ASN A 107 23.99 19.39 -16.44
C ASN A 107 23.77 19.04 -14.96
N SER A 108 22.53 19.10 -14.47
CA SER A 108 22.21 18.74 -13.08
C SER A 108 22.57 17.28 -12.75
N ASP A 109 22.32 16.37 -13.70
CA ASP A 109 22.68 14.96 -13.57
C ASP A 109 24.20 14.75 -13.63
N ASN A 110 24.92 15.51 -14.46
CA ASN A 110 26.38 15.43 -14.55
C ASN A 110 27.05 15.98 -13.28
N LEU A 111 26.56 17.08 -12.72
CA LEU A 111 27.00 17.59 -11.41
C LEU A 111 26.80 16.53 -10.31
N TYR A 112 25.65 15.86 -10.28
CA TYR A 112 25.42 14.75 -9.35
C TYR A 112 26.38 13.57 -9.58
N LYS A 113 26.58 13.10 -10.82
CA LYS A 113 27.55 12.03 -11.15
C LYS A 113 28.99 12.40 -10.73
N THR A 114 29.39 13.66 -10.85
CA THR A 114 30.69 14.15 -10.34
C THR A 114 30.79 13.93 -8.84
N THR A 115 29.78 14.30 -8.05
CA THR A 115 29.78 14.04 -6.59
C THR A 115 29.79 12.55 -6.25
N GLN A 116 29.09 11.70 -7.03
CA GLN A 116 29.16 10.24 -6.85
C GLN A 116 30.55 9.66 -7.09
N ASN A 117 31.31 10.19 -8.06
CA ASN A 117 32.69 9.73 -8.30
C ASN A 117 33.64 10.16 -7.17
N ILE A 118 33.49 11.40 -6.67
CA ILE A 118 34.19 11.87 -5.47
C ILE A 118 33.89 10.97 -4.26
N TYR A 119 32.62 10.61 -4.04
CA TYR A 119 32.25 9.72 -2.94
C TYR A 119 32.83 8.32 -3.07
N LYS A 120 32.86 7.71 -4.28
CA LYS A 120 33.50 6.40 -4.51
C LYS A 120 34.98 6.40 -4.10
N MET A 121 35.71 7.48 -4.42
CA MET A 121 37.10 7.66 -4.01
C MET A 121 37.23 7.77 -2.48
N ALA A 122 36.43 8.65 -1.86
CA ALA A 122 36.45 8.90 -0.41
C ALA A 122 36.05 7.67 0.41
N LEU A 123 35.06 6.91 -0.05
CA LEU A 123 34.64 5.65 0.55
C LEU A 123 35.78 4.63 0.54
N ALA A 124 36.49 4.45 -0.59
CA ALA A 124 37.63 3.54 -0.64
C ALA A 124 38.79 4.02 0.23
N TYR A 125 39.10 5.32 0.23
CA TYR A 125 40.08 5.94 1.14
C TYR A 125 39.77 5.67 2.63
N GLY A 126 38.48 5.64 3.00
CA GLY A 126 38.02 5.30 4.34
C GLY A 126 37.82 3.80 4.63
N THR A 127 37.89 2.93 3.62
CA THR A 127 37.59 1.48 3.76
C THR A 127 38.89 0.69 3.98
N TYR A 128 39.07 0.16 5.20
CA TYR A 128 40.18 -0.74 5.50
C TYR A 128 40.16 -1.95 4.56
N GLY A 129 41.32 -2.29 4.00
CA GLY A 129 41.50 -3.42 3.07
C GLY A 129 41.48 -3.04 1.59
N THR A 130 41.22 -1.79 1.23
CA THR A 130 41.50 -1.29 -0.12
C THR A 130 42.93 -0.74 -0.22
N LYS A 131 43.51 -0.72 -1.42
CA LYS A 131 44.81 -0.05 -1.69
C LYS A 131 44.80 1.47 -1.51
N TYR A 132 43.62 2.07 -1.37
CA TYR A 132 43.42 3.50 -1.20
C TYR A 132 43.35 3.91 0.28
N TYR A 133 43.25 2.95 1.20
CA TYR A 133 43.02 3.18 2.63
C TYR A 133 44.11 4.08 3.24
N HIS A 134 43.72 5.31 3.61
CA HIS A 134 44.62 6.36 4.07
C HIS A 134 45.85 6.65 3.17
N ASP A 135 45.78 6.35 1.87
CA ASP A 135 46.83 6.72 0.92
C ASP A 135 46.85 8.24 0.70
N LYS A 136 48.04 8.85 0.82
CA LYS A 136 48.22 10.29 0.73
C LYS A 136 48.00 10.84 -0.68
N THR A 137 48.37 10.09 -1.72
CA THR A 137 48.15 10.51 -3.11
C THR A 137 46.65 10.60 -3.40
N SER A 138 45.91 9.62 -2.92
CA SER A 138 44.45 9.51 -3.03
C SER A 138 43.75 10.59 -2.23
N GLU A 139 44.19 10.85 -0.99
CA GLU A 139 43.71 11.96 -0.15
C GLU A 139 43.83 13.31 -0.89
N ASP A 140 44.98 13.54 -1.52
CA ASP A 140 45.27 14.78 -2.21
C ASP A 140 44.40 14.95 -3.46
N ILE A 141 44.23 13.88 -4.27
CA ILE A 141 43.32 13.86 -5.43
C ILE A 141 41.87 14.12 -5.02
N ILE A 142 41.39 13.50 -3.93
CA ILE A 142 40.02 13.71 -3.43
C ILE A 142 39.80 15.17 -3.01
N CYS A 143 40.75 15.74 -2.26
CA CYS A 143 40.68 17.14 -1.84
C CYS A 143 40.70 18.09 -3.04
N ASP A 144 41.55 17.83 -4.04
CA ASP A 144 41.63 18.61 -5.27
C ASP A 144 40.32 18.53 -6.07
N ALA A 145 39.72 17.35 -6.20
CA ALA A 145 38.44 17.15 -6.88
C ALA A 145 37.28 17.92 -6.20
N ILE A 146 37.24 17.92 -4.86
CA ILE A 146 36.22 18.64 -4.07
C ILE A 146 36.40 20.16 -4.18
N GLN A 147 37.63 20.66 -4.12
CA GLN A 147 37.93 22.09 -4.31
C GLN A 147 37.61 22.51 -5.76
N LYS A 148 38.00 21.70 -6.76
CA LYS A 148 37.70 21.94 -8.17
C LYS A 148 36.19 21.98 -8.45
N PHE A 149 35.42 21.06 -7.88
CA PHE A 149 33.96 21.05 -8.00
C PHE A 149 33.33 22.30 -7.37
N TYR A 150 33.90 22.80 -6.26
CA TYR A 150 33.47 24.05 -5.65
C TYR A 150 33.70 25.23 -6.60
N ASP A 151 34.93 25.40 -7.07
CA ASP A 151 35.33 26.56 -7.88
C ASP A 151 34.66 26.56 -9.26
N GLN A 152 34.46 25.39 -9.86
CA GLN A 152 33.98 25.28 -11.25
C GLN A 152 32.50 24.99 -11.42
N ALA A 153 31.81 24.49 -10.39
CA ALA A 153 30.36 24.31 -10.43
C ALA A 153 29.70 25.01 -9.25
N PHE A 154 29.91 24.49 -8.04
CA PHE A 154 29.02 24.74 -6.92
C PHE A 154 28.98 26.21 -6.47
N SER A 155 30.14 26.89 -6.45
CA SER A 155 30.24 28.31 -6.07
C SER A 155 29.57 29.28 -7.06
N LYS A 156 29.42 28.88 -8.33
CA LYS A 156 28.79 29.71 -9.38
C LYS A 156 27.28 29.91 -9.17
N TYR A 157 26.66 29.06 -8.34
CA TYR A 157 25.23 29.06 -8.06
C TYR A 157 24.89 29.44 -6.59
N TYR A 158 25.89 29.90 -5.83
CA TYR A 158 25.86 30.06 -4.36
C TYR A 158 24.98 31.20 -3.81
N ASP A 159 24.62 32.22 -4.60
CA ASP A 159 23.96 33.44 -4.09
C ASP A 159 22.44 33.49 -4.30
N TYR A 160 21.69 33.47 -3.18
CA TYR A 160 20.22 33.44 -3.16
C TYR A 160 19.63 34.85 -3.35
N SER A 161 19.61 35.33 -4.60
CA SER A 161 18.93 36.60 -4.95
C SER A 161 18.15 36.57 -6.26
N LYS A 162 18.08 35.42 -6.95
CA LYS A 162 17.36 35.26 -8.22
C LYS A 162 16.67 33.91 -8.31
N ASP A 163 15.37 33.94 -8.61
CA ASP A 163 14.70 32.81 -9.25
C ASP A 163 15.48 32.44 -10.53
N GLY A 164 15.96 31.20 -10.64
CA GLY A 164 16.67 30.70 -11.83
C GLY A 164 18.14 30.28 -11.67
N LEU A 165 18.63 29.98 -10.45
CA LEU A 165 19.95 29.31 -10.27
C LEU A 165 19.86 27.79 -10.07
N MET A 166 18.74 27.26 -9.56
CA MET A 166 18.50 25.81 -9.52
C MET A 166 17.82 25.37 -10.82
N PHE A 167 18.41 24.39 -11.49
CA PHE A 167 18.01 23.94 -12.82
C PHE A 167 18.02 22.41 -12.91
N GLY A 168 17.31 21.86 -13.89
CA GLY A 168 17.17 20.41 -14.05
C GLY A 168 16.39 19.76 -12.90
N ASN A 169 16.87 18.63 -12.39
CA ASN A 169 16.18 17.87 -11.34
C ASN A 169 16.47 18.44 -9.93
N TRP A 170 15.43 18.96 -9.25
CA TRP A 170 15.54 19.51 -7.89
C TRP A 170 16.15 18.53 -6.89
N TRP A 171 15.87 17.23 -7.02
CA TRP A 171 16.38 16.20 -6.11
C TRP A 171 17.91 16.14 -6.12
N ASN A 172 18.57 16.43 -7.26
CA ASN A 172 20.03 16.46 -7.33
C ASN A 172 20.63 17.55 -6.43
N TRP A 173 19.91 18.67 -6.23
CA TRP A 173 20.35 19.83 -5.47
C TRP A 173 20.04 19.74 -3.98
N GLU A 174 18.84 19.27 -3.62
CA GLU A 174 18.38 19.19 -2.22
C GLU A 174 18.81 17.89 -1.51
N ILE A 175 18.99 16.79 -2.26
CA ILE A 175 19.28 15.46 -1.70
C ILE A 175 20.55 14.86 -2.30
N GLY A 176 20.60 14.66 -3.62
CA GLY A 176 21.64 13.86 -4.29
C GLY A 176 23.06 14.33 -4.03
N MET A 177 23.41 15.55 -4.44
CA MET A 177 24.72 16.14 -4.20
C MET A 177 25.00 16.38 -2.69
N PRO A 178 24.05 16.91 -1.88
CA PRO A 178 24.23 17.00 -0.44
C PRO A 178 24.58 15.68 0.23
N THR A 179 23.96 14.56 -0.12
CA THR A 179 24.30 13.23 0.44
C THR A 179 25.73 12.84 0.09
N GLN A 180 26.08 12.78 -1.20
CA GLN A 180 27.41 12.34 -1.62
C GLN A 180 28.53 13.19 -1.00
N LEU A 181 28.34 14.52 -0.93
CA LEU A 181 29.32 15.44 -0.37
C LEU A 181 29.38 15.40 1.16
N SER A 182 28.23 15.29 1.86
CA SER A 182 28.21 15.18 3.33
C SER A 182 28.88 13.88 3.80
N ASP A 183 28.59 12.77 3.12
CA ASP A 183 29.23 11.47 3.33
C ASP A 183 30.76 11.57 3.10
N THR A 184 31.19 12.21 2.01
CA THR A 184 32.60 12.50 1.73
C THR A 184 33.26 13.36 2.81
N PHE A 185 32.58 14.40 3.32
CA PHE A 185 33.15 15.27 4.35
C PHE A 185 33.42 14.52 5.65
N VAL A 186 32.65 13.49 6.01
CA VAL A 186 32.93 12.68 7.21
C VAL A 186 34.27 11.93 7.11
N PHE A 187 34.67 11.51 5.91
CA PHE A 187 35.99 10.91 5.67
C PHE A 187 37.10 11.96 5.59
N MET A 188 36.83 13.09 4.93
CA MET A 188 37.84 14.06 4.51
C MET A 188 37.97 15.30 5.41
N GLU A 189 37.13 15.45 6.45
CA GLU A 189 37.01 16.62 7.35
C GLU A 189 38.36 17.27 7.67
N LYS A 190 39.30 16.49 8.20
CA LYS A 190 40.62 17.00 8.61
C LYS A 190 41.43 17.49 7.41
N ALA A 191 41.57 16.69 6.36
CA ALA A 191 42.39 17.02 5.19
C ALA A 191 41.85 18.24 4.44
N LEU A 192 40.52 18.37 4.36
CA LEU A 192 39.86 19.55 3.80
C LEU A 192 40.08 20.79 4.69
N ASN A 193 39.90 20.68 6.00
CA ASN A 193 40.08 21.81 6.91
C ASN A 193 41.54 22.28 7.02
N ASP A 194 42.52 21.36 6.95
CA ASP A 194 43.95 21.69 6.90
C ASP A 194 44.33 22.48 5.62
N ARG A 195 43.59 22.26 4.52
CA ARG A 195 43.81 22.91 3.21
C ARG A 195 43.00 24.21 3.05
N ASN A 196 41.72 24.18 3.41
CA ASN A 196 40.76 25.28 3.28
C ASN A 196 39.64 25.16 4.35
N PRO A 197 39.80 25.79 5.53
CA PRO A 197 38.89 25.63 6.67
C PRO A 197 37.47 26.20 6.49
N GLU A 198 37.22 26.94 5.41
CA GLU A 198 35.89 27.47 5.08
C GLU A 198 35.16 26.67 3.99
N LEU A 199 35.83 25.71 3.33
CA LEU A 199 35.26 24.97 2.19
C LEU A 199 33.99 24.19 2.58
N ILE A 200 34.05 23.41 3.66
CA ILE A 200 32.91 22.61 4.13
C ILE A 200 31.73 23.51 4.53
N LYS A 201 32.00 24.59 5.29
CA LYS A 201 30.98 25.57 5.70
C LYS A 201 30.31 26.24 4.50
N ASN A 202 31.09 26.56 3.46
CA ASN A 202 30.58 27.11 2.22
C ASN A 202 29.70 26.10 1.46
N TYR A 203 30.08 24.83 1.38
CA TYR A 203 29.21 23.80 0.83
C TYR A 203 27.88 23.70 1.59
N VAL A 204 27.92 23.63 2.93
CA VAL A 204 26.73 23.57 3.79
C VAL A 204 25.81 24.77 3.57
N LYS A 205 26.35 25.99 3.54
CA LYS A 205 25.57 27.21 3.25
C LYS A 205 24.98 27.20 1.82
N GLY A 206 25.67 26.62 0.85
CA GLY A 206 25.10 26.40 -0.48
C GLY A 206 23.93 25.42 -0.45
N PHE A 207 24.04 24.30 0.27
CA PHE A 207 22.92 23.36 0.45
C PHE A 207 21.73 24.00 1.16
N ASP A 208 21.96 24.79 2.20
CA ASP A 208 20.92 25.59 2.87
C ASP A 208 20.20 26.51 1.86
N ASN A 209 20.95 27.15 0.95
CA ASN A 209 20.38 28.01 -0.11
C ASN A 209 19.61 27.24 -1.21
N TYR A 210 19.83 25.93 -1.39
CA TYR A 210 19.14 25.15 -2.43
C TYR A 210 17.83 24.49 -1.98
N LEU A 211 17.48 24.55 -0.68
CA LEU A 211 16.18 24.08 -0.18
C LEU A 211 15.04 25.00 -0.68
N ARG A 212 14.52 24.72 -1.88
CA ARG A 212 13.61 25.59 -2.65
C ARG A 212 12.35 25.95 -1.89
N ASN A 213 11.79 24.98 -1.17
CA ASN A 213 10.59 25.14 -0.36
C ASN A 213 10.91 25.14 1.15
N GLY A 214 12.17 25.39 1.51
CA GLY A 214 12.60 25.57 2.89
C GLY A 214 12.21 26.93 3.45
N LYS A 215 12.24 27.06 4.78
CA LYS A 215 12.05 28.32 5.50
C LYS A 215 13.38 28.77 6.08
N ASN A 216 13.92 29.88 5.56
CA ASN A 216 15.20 30.46 5.98
C ASN A 216 16.43 29.52 5.82
N GLY A 217 16.46 28.71 4.76
CA GLY A 217 17.54 27.74 4.50
C GLY A 217 17.47 26.48 5.37
N ASP A 218 16.28 26.12 5.84
CA ASP A 218 16.02 24.94 6.65
C ASP A 218 14.72 24.25 6.24
N VAL A 219 14.53 23.01 6.71
CA VAL A 219 13.36 22.18 6.42
C VAL A 219 12.06 22.89 6.80
N ASP A 220 11.10 22.84 5.87
CA ASP A 220 9.70 23.21 6.10
C ASP A 220 8.82 21.97 6.02
N LEU A 221 8.35 21.47 7.17
CA LEU A 221 7.49 20.29 7.26
C LEU A 221 6.10 20.47 6.60
N THR A 222 5.76 21.68 6.14
CA THR A 222 4.53 21.95 5.35
C THR A 222 4.76 21.95 3.83
N ALA A 223 5.99 21.70 3.37
CA ALA A 223 6.31 21.61 1.95
C ALA A 223 6.14 20.16 1.43
N PRO A 224 5.44 19.92 0.29
CA PRO A 224 5.24 18.58 -0.28
C PRO A 224 6.52 17.81 -0.64
N GLN A 225 7.67 18.48 -0.73
CA GLN A 225 8.97 17.87 -1.02
C GLN A 225 9.68 17.40 0.26
N HIS A 226 9.29 17.90 1.43
CA HIS A 226 9.92 17.61 2.73
C HIS A 226 9.09 16.62 3.55
N THR A 227 8.62 15.55 2.92
CA THR A 227 7.84 14.46 3.52
C THR A 227 8.51 13.11 3.31
N GLY A 228 8.07 12.09 4.07
CA GLY A 228 8.48 10.69 3.90
C GLY A 228 10.00 10.48 3.75
N THR A 229 10.38 9.73 2.72
CA THR A 229 11.80 9.41 2.42
C THR A 229 12.65 10.65 2.18
N ASN A 230 12.11 11.67 1.47
CA ASN A 230 12.85 12.88 1.13
C ASN A 230 13.24 13.64 2.39
N LEU A 231 12.32 13.75 3.35
CA LEU A 231 12.61 14.34 4.65
C LEU A 231 13.74 13.59 5.37
N ALA A 232 13.67 12.26 5.41
CA ALA A 232 14.69 11.43 6.07
C ALA A 232 16.09 11.58 5.43
N ASP A 233 16.17 11.64 4.09
CA ASP A 233 17.41 11.94 3.36
C ASP A 233 17.96 13.34 3.72
N ILE A 234 17.12 14.40 3.63
CA ILE A 234 17.52 15.78 3.92
C ILE A 234 17.98 15.91 5.38
N THR A 235 17.26 15.33 6.34
CA THR A 235 17.63 15.42 7.76
C THR A 235 18.90 14.65 8.08
N MET A 236 19.13 13.48 7.46
CA MET A 236 20.39 12.76 7.63
C MET A 236 21.58 13.56 7.08
N ASN A 237 21.41 14.17 5.90
CA ASN A 237 22.42 15.07 5.34
C ASN A 237 22.74 16.20 6.34
N ARG A 238 21.72 16.86 6.91
CA ARG A 238 21.88 17.97 7.87
C ARG A 238 22.54 17.53 9.18
N ILE A 239 22.27 16.32 9.67
CA ILE A 239 22.95 15.71 10.82
C ILE A 239 24.45 15.57 10.55
N LEU A 240 24.85 14.98 9.41
CA LEU A 240 26.26 14.80 9.05
C LEU A 240 26.95 16.16 8.82
N GLN A 241 26.27 17.10 8.16
CA GLN A 241 26.75 18.48 7.96
C GLN A 241 26.99 19.21 9.28
N GLY A 242 26.03 19.16 10.23
CA GLY A 242 26.21 19.71 11.57
C GLY A 242 27.36 19.05 12.31
N THR A 243 27.55 17.74 12.12
CA THR A 243 28.64 16.97 12.72
C THR A 243 30.03 17.40 12.21
N VAL A 244 30.21 17.66 10.92
CA VAL A 244 31.51 18.09 10.33
C VAL A 244 31.75 19.61 10.38
N THR A 245 30.71 20.41 10.66
CA THR A 245 30.81 21.87 10.89
C THR A 245 30.78 22.27 12.37
N HIS A 246 30.57 21.28 13.25
CA HIS A 246 30.50 21.40 14.72
C HIS A 246 29.30 22.27 15.17
N ASP A 247 28.20 22.20 14.43
CA ASP A 247 26.93 22.89 14.68
C ASP A 247 25.91 21.95 15.35
N GLU A 248 25.91 21.96 16.69
CA GLU A 248 24.98 21.17 17.51
C GLU A 248 23.51 21.48 17.20
N LYS A 249 23.17 22.75 16.91
CA LYS A 249 21.79 23.17 16.68
C LYS A 249 21.25 22.65 15.35
N ARG A 250 22.08 22.57 14.31
CA ARG A 250 21.72 21.89 13.06
C ARG A 250 21.40 20.42 13.31
N ILE A 251 22.18 19.72 14.14
CA ILE A 251 21.91 18.33 14.53
C ILE A 251 20.58 18.24 15.29
N GLU A 252 20.39 19.04 16.35
CA GLU A 252 19.16 19.02 17.14
C GLU A 252 17.89 19.27 16.31
N LYS A 253 17.93 20.26 15.42
CA LYS A 253 16.79 20.62 14.56
C LYS A 253 16.52 19.53 13.51
N ALA A 254 17.55 19.04 12.83
CA ALA A 254 17.40 17.97 11.85
C ALA A 254 16.86 16.67 12.48
N VAL A 255 17.29 16.34 13.71
CA VAL A 255 16.74 15.20 14.46
C VAL A 255 15.27 15.44 14.82
N GLN A 256 14.90 16.64 15.29
CA GLN A 256 13.50 16.98 15.58
C GLN A 256 12.59 16.85 14.35
N ASP A 257 13.04 17.31 13.18
CA ASP A 257 12.31 17.17 11.93
C ASP A 257 12.23 15.70 11.49
N MET A 258 13.34 14.96 11.59
CA MET A 258 13.38 13.53 11.26
C MET A 258 12.38 12.72 12.08
N MET A 259 12.15 13.06 13.36
CA MET A 259 11.19 12.36 14.21
C MET A 259 9.76 12.37 13.65
N SER A 260 9.37 13.32 12.78
CA SER A 260 8.02 13.31 12.21
C SER A 260 7.79 12.13 11.25
N VAL A 261 8.83 11.55 10.62
CA VAL A 261 8.65 10.41 9.70
C VAL A 261 8.24 9.11 10.40
N PHE A 262 8.45 9.02 11.72
CA PHE A 262 8.03 7.89 12.54
C PHE A 262 6.54 7.96 12.95
N SER A 263 5.90 9.12 12.75
CA SER A 263 4.48 9.30 13.09
C SER A 263 3.60 8.46 12.18
N THR A 264 2.66 7.72 12.76
CA THR A 264 1.61 7.04 11.99
C THR A 264 0.67 8.09 11.41
N ILE A 265 0.37 7.99 10.11
CA ILE A 265 -0.54 8.92 9.43
C ILE A 265 -1.98 8.59 9.81
N ASP A 266 -2.72 9.61 10.26
CA ASP A 266 -4.16 9.57 10.50
C ASP A 266 -4.87 10.34 9.36
N PRO A 267 -5.62 9.66 8.46
CA PRO A 267 -6.29 10.32 7.35
C PRO A 267 -7.36 11.35 7.76
N TYR A 268 -7.80 11.34 9.02
CA TYR A 268 -8.80 12.29 9.53
C TYR A 268 -8.18 13.47 10.30
N ASN A 269 -6.91 13.37 10.68
CA ASN A 269 -6.19 14.39 11.47
C ASN A 269 -4.80 14.69 10.86
N ILE A 270 -4.76 14.99 9.56
CA ILE A 270 -3.54 15.26 8.80
C ILE A 270 -2.73 16.41 9.42
N VAL A 271 -1.51 16.10 9.85
CA VAL A 271 -0.54 17.06 10.41
C VAL A 271 0.31 17.66 9.28
N ASN A 272 0.47 18.98 9.27
CA ASN A 272 1.25 19.75 8.29
C ASN A 272 0.85 19.58 6.80
N GLY A 273 -0.27 18.91 6.51
CA GLY A 273 -0.65 18.53 5.14
C GLY A 273 0.00 17.23 4.65
N ASN A 274 0.77 16.54 5.50
CA ASN A 274 1.47 15.31 5.11
C ASN A 274 0.53 14.09 5.15
N THR A 275 0.33 13.45 3.99
CA THR A 275 -0.32 12.12 3.87
C THR A 275 0.68 11.00 3.59
N ASP A 276 1.97 11.31 3.46
CA ASP A 276 3.03 10.36 3.13
C ASP A 276 3.60 9.70 4.41
N GLY A 277 3.67 8.36 4.42
CA GLY A 277 4.15 7.59 5.56
C GLY A 277 3.41 6.27 5.75
N VAL A 278 3.58 5.68 6.95
CA VAL A 278 2.89 4.44 7.36
C VAL A 278 1.57 4.76 8.04
N TYR A 279 0.52 4.03 7.68
CA TYR A 279 -0.82 4.10 8.25
C TYR A 279 -1.05 2.96 9.25
N ALA A 280 -2.07 3.10 10.10
CA ALA A 280 -2.35 2.18 11.19
C ALA A 280 -2.79 0.76 10.76
N ASP A 281 -3.18 0.53 9.50
CA ASP A 281 -3.41 -0.81 8.93
C ASP A 281 -2.14 -1.43 8.29
N GLY A 282 -1.00 -0.75 8.36
CA GLY A 282 0.26 -1.15 7.73
C GLY A 282 0.45 -0.61 6.31
N SER A 283 -0.53 0.09 5.72
CA SER A 283 -0.36 0.72 4.40
C SER A 283 0.80 1.72 4.40
N PHE A 284 1.53 1.82 3.29
CA PHE A 284 2.51 2.87 3.07
C PHE A 284 2.17 3.68 1.81
N ILE A 285 1.99 4.98 1.99
CA ILE A 285 1.68 5.93 0.92
C ILE A 285 2.84 6.90 0.75
N GLN A 286 3.12 7.26 -0.50
CA GLN A 286 4.02 8.34 -0.90
C GLN A 286 3.39 9.07 -2.09
N HIS A 287 3.87 10.28 -2.40
CA HIS A 287 3.34 11.10 -3.49
C HIS A 287 1.84 11.36 -3.29
N HIS A 288 1.49 11.73 -2.05
CA HIS A 288 0.14 12.00 -1.55
C HIS A 288 -0.81 10.79 -1.50
N ARG A 289 -0.77 9.90 -2.49
CA ARG A 289 -1.82 8.90 -2.77
C ARG A 289 -1.40 7.64 -3.55
N VAL A 290 -0.09 7.37 -3.70
CA VAL A 290 0.43 6.18 -4.39
C VAL A 290 0.82 5.11 -3.36
N ALA A 291 0.36 3.87 -3.56
CA ALA A 291 0.76 2.71 -2.74
C ALA A 291 2.23 2.35 -3.02
N TYR A 292 3.12 2.56 -2.04
CA TYR A 292 4.57 2.68 -2.33
C TYR A 292 5.52 1.92 -1.39
N THR A 293 5.02 0.94 -0.63
CA THR A 293 5.81 0.14 0.33
C THR A 293 7.09 -0.43 -0.29
N GLY A 294 7.01 -0.98 -1.50
CA GLY A 294 8.11 -1.66 -2.16
C GLY A 294 9.22 -0.76 -2.71
N SER A 295 9.11 0.56 -2.62
CA SER A 295 10.14 1.48 -3.17
C SER A 295 10.46 2.67 -2.28
N TYR A 296 9.60 3.69 -2.17
CA TYR A 296 9.87 4.78 -1.21
C TYR A 296 9.74 4.29 0.24
N GLY A 297 8.82 3.36 0.51
CA GLY A 297 8.67 2.75 1.83
C GLY A 297 9.96 2.05 2.30
N LYS A 298 10.52 1.16 1.48
CA LYS A 298 11.77 0.45 1.85
C LYS A 298 12.93 1.44 2.08
N LEU A 299 13.00 2.52 1.31
CA LEU A 299 14.02 3.55 1.49
C LEU A 299 13.81 4.32 2.79
N LEU A 300 12.57 4.65 3.16
CA LEU A 300 12.27 5.27 4.46
C LEU A 300 12.65 4.34 5.62
N LEU A 301 12.31 3.05 5.55
CA LEU A 301 12.70 2.06 6.55
C LEU A 301 14.23 2.01 6.68
N GLN A 302 14.96 1.94 5.56
CA GLN A 302 16.42 1.96 5.56
C GLN A 302 16.98 3.23 6.21
N ARG A 303 16.42 4.42 5.92
CA ARG A 303 16.87 5.69 6.56
C ARG A 303 16.56 5.75 8.05
N ALA A 304 15.39 5.28 8.47
CA ALA A 304 14.99 5.27 9.87
C ALA A 304 15.86 4.31 10.71
N VAL A 305 16.20 3.14 10.15
CA VAL A 305 17.16 2.20 10.78
C VAL A 305 18.61 2.72 10.69
N GLN A 306 19.00 3.36 9.60
CA GLN A 306 20.30 4.01 9.48
C GLN A 306 20.49 5.10 10.56
N ALA A 307 19.42 5.84 10.90
CA ALA A 307 19.45 6.82 11.99
C ALA A 307 19.70 6.18 13.37
N LEU A 308 19.10 5.02 13.67
CA LEU A 308 19.42 4.25 14.89
C LEU A 308 20.89 3.86 14.98
N VAL A 309 21.50 3.46 13.84
CA VAL A 309 22.90 3.01 13.78
C VAL A 309 23.86 4.19 13.88
N ILE A 310 23.66 5.25 13.08
CA ILE A 310 24.56 6.42 13.05
C ILE A 310 24.55 7.19 14.36
N LEU A 311 23.37 7.37 14.97
CA LEU A 311 23.21 8.14 16.20
C LEU A 311 23.42 7.31 17.47
N ASN A 312 23.91 6.07 17.35
CA ASN A 312 24.06 5.16 18.48
C ASN A 312 24.93 5.73 19.62
N ASP A 313 24.50 5.51 20.86
CA ASP A 313 25.14 6.04 22.09
C ASP A 313 25.29 7.57 22.11
N THR A 314 24.36 8.29 21.47
CA THR A 314 24.20 9.75 21.53
C THR A 314 22.82 10.18 22.05
N PRO A 315 22.64 11.42 22.54
CA PRO A 315 21.33 11.94 22.98
C PRO A 315 20.31 12.13 21.85
N TRP A 316 20.70 11.88 20.60
CA TRP A 316 19.88 12.05 19.41
C TRP A 316 19.35 10.73 18.83
N GLN A 317 19.73 9.58 19.39
CA GLN A 317 19.28 8.28 18.91
C GLN A 317 17.75 8.12 19.06
N PRO A 318 17.01 7.73 18.01
CA PRO A 318 15.55 7.49 18.09
C PRO A 318 15.23 6.12 18.73
N SER A 319 15.83 5.83 19.89
CA SER A 319 15.74 4.53 20.57
C SER A 319 14.34 4.20 21.11
N ASP A 320 13.49 5.21 21.28
CA ASP A 320 12.06 5.08 21.60
C ASP A 320 11.21 4.58 20.42
N GLN A 321 11.75 4.59 19.19
CA GLN A 321 11.04 4.18 17.96
C GLN A 321 11.25 2.72 17.56
N LEU A 322 11.89 1.90 18.41
CA LEU A 322 12.11 0.48 18.12
C LEU A 322 10.78 -0.29 17.90
N ASP A 323 9.74 0.01 18.68
CA ASP A 323 8.42 -0.62 18.51
C ASP A 323 7.73 -0.15 17.22
N THR A 324 7.87 1.13 16.85
CA THR A 324 7.41 1.69 15.57
C THR A 324 8.04 0.95 14.39
N LEU A 325 9.36 0.73 14.42
CA LEU A 325 10.09 0.07 13.34
C LEU A 325 9.81 -1.44 13.26
N GLN A 326 9.63 -2.13 14.39
CA GLN A 326 9.15 -3.51 14.41
C GLN A 326 7.74 -3.62 13.81
N ASN A 327 6.83 -2.71 14.20
CA ASN A 327 5.48 -2.63 13.64
C ASN A 327 5.50 -2.42 12.12
N TRP A 328 6.35 -1.52 11.61
CA TRP A 328 6.56 -1.35 10.17
C TRP A 328 7.04 -2.65 9.51
N VAL A 329 8.08 -3.31 10.04
CA VAL A 329 8.60 -4.57 9.50
C VAL A 329 7.50 -5.63 9.38
N TYR A 330 6.77 -5.90 10.46
CA TYR A 330 5.81 -7.02 10.49
C TYR A 330 4.45 -6.72 9.86
N ASN A 331 3.97 -5.47 9.92
CA ASN A 331 2.64 -5.11 9.42
C ASN A 331 2.66 -4.38 8.07
N SER A 332 3.74 -3.68 7.70
CA SER A 332 3.85 -3.01 6.39
C SER A 332 4.68 -3.80 5.39
N PHE A 333 5.92 -4.18 5.75
CA PHE A 333 6.90 -4.67 4.76
C PHE A 333 6.87 -6.17 4.54
N ALA A 334 6.86 -6.97 5.60
CA ALA A 334 6.90 -8.42 5.49
C ALA A 334 5.67 -9.02 4.77
N PRO A 335 4.42 -8.53 4.95
CA PRO A 335 3.26 -9.10 4.25
C PRO A 335 3.25 -8.86 2.74
N VAL A 336 3.93 -7.81 2.25
CA VAL A 336 4.03 -7.48 0.81
C VAL A 336 5.21 -8.18 0.11
N MET A 337 5.80 -9.19 0.77
CA MET A 337 6.85 -10.04 0.21
C MET A 337 6.44 -11.51 0.29
N TYR A 338 6.58 -12.24 -0.82
CA TYR A 338 6.35 -13.68 -0.88
C TYR A 338 7.61 -14.39 -1.35
N GLU A 339 8.10 -15.37 -0.56
CA GLU A 339 9.38 -16.06 -0.83
C GLU A 339 10.55 -15.07 -1.07
N GLY A 340 10.53 -13.95 -0.33
CA GLY A 340 11.52 -12.88 -0.49
C GLY A 340 11.38 -12.01 -1.75
N TYR A 341 10.34 -12.20 -2.57
CA TYR A 341 10.02 -11.34 -3.71
C TYR A 341 9.06 -10.22 -3.30
N MET A 342 9.44 -8.96 -3.49
CA MET A 342 8.55 -7.80 -3.30
C MET A 342 7.46 -7.75 -4.38
N MET A 343 6.19 -7.66 -3.97
CA MET A 343 5.04 -7.70 -4.89
C MET A 343 4.92 -6.43 -5.75
N GLU A 344 4.37 -6.55 -6.96
CA GLU A 344 4.25 -5.42 -7.91
C GLU A 344 3.32 -4.32 -7.42
N ILE A 345 2.26 -4.69 -6.71
CA ILE A 345 1.14 -3.83 -6.28
C ILE A 345 1.50 -2.69 -5.32
N VAL A 346 2.75 -2.60 -4.87
CA VAL A 346 3.27 -1.59 -3.92
C VAL A 346 4.52 -0.86 -4.43
N LYS A 347 4.81 -0.90 -5.74
CA LYS A 347 6.04 -0.33 -6.32
C LYS A 347 5.84 1.01 -7.06
N GLY A 348 4.62 1.53 -7.17
CA GLY A 348 4.32 2.69 -8.03
C GLY A 348 4.89 2.50 -9.45
N ARG A 349 5.46 3.54 -10.06
CA ARG A 349 6.10 3.44 -11.39
C ARG A 349 7.32 2.50 -11.45
N ALA A 350 7.88 2.10 -10.30
CA ALA A 350 9.09 1.29 -10.24
C ALA A 350 8.90 -0.16 -10.72
N VAL A 351 7.66 -0.63 -10.91
CA VAL A 351 7.34 -1.89 -11.63
C VAL A 351 8.04 -1.99 -12.99
N SER A 352 8.29 -0.86 -13.64
CA SER A 352 8.90 -0.77 -14.98
C SER A 352 10.43 -0.84 -14.99
N ARG A 353 11.10 -1.01 -13.83
CA ARG A 353 12.56 -1.02 -13.69
C ARG A 353 13.14 -2.43 -13.80
N THR A 354 14.33 -2.54 -14.38
CA THR A 354 15.02 -3.82 -14.63
C THR A 354 15.53 -4.53 -13.36
N ALA A 355 15.76 -3.80 -12.26
CA ALA A 355 16.07 -4.36 -10.96
C ALA A 355 14.86 -4.14 -10.03
N SER A 356 14.15 -5.22 -9.73
CA SER A 356 12.89 -5.25 -8.96
C SER A 356 12.77 -6.60 -8.22
N GLY A 357 11.80 -6.76 -7.32
CA GLY A 357 11.47 -8.06 -6.70
C GLY A 357 12.41 -8.44 -5.55
N TYR A 358 13.24 -9.48 -5.69
CA TYR A 358 14.22 -9.87 -4.65
C TYR A 358 15.23 -8.77 -4.35
N SER A 359 15.57 -7.94 -5.35
CA SER A 359 16.44 -6.78 -5.15
C SER A 359 15.80 -5.69 -4.28
N ASP A 360 14.46 -5.60 -4.25
CA ASP A 360 13.75 -4.69 -3.35
C ASP A 360 13.73 -5.21 -1.91
N ALA A 361 13.52 -6.52 -1.74
CA ALA A 361 13.54 -7.18 -0.43
C ALA A 361 14.90 -7.07 0.29
N THR A 362 16.00 -6.95 -0.46
CA THR A 362 17.36 -6.84 0.11
C THR A 362 17.49 -5.66 1.09
N GLY A 363 16.88 -4.51 0.79
CA GLY A 363 16.90 -3.33 1.67
C GLY A 363 16.04 -3.48 2.93
N VAL A 364 14.95 -4.26 2.85
CA VAL A 364 14.13 -4.60 4.03
C VAL A 364 14.88 -5.59 4.92
N ILE A 365 15.48 -6.63 4.34
CA ILE A 365 16.26 -7.64 5.06
C ILE A 365 17.47 -7.01 5.74
N GLU A 366 18.17 -6.09 5.07
CA GLU A 366 19.20 -5.25 5.69
C GLU A 366 18.68 -4.51 6.93
N SER A 367 17.55 -3.82 6.79
CA SER A 367 16.93 -3.04 7.88
C SER A 367 16.59 -3.94 9.07
N MET A 368 16.05 -5.13 8.82
CA MET A 368 15.79 -6.14 9.86
C MET A 368 17.08 -6.62 10.52
N VAL A 369 18.11 -6.98 9.73
CA VAL A 369 19.42 -7.43 10.23
C VAL A 369 20.09 -6.38 11.11
N LEU A 370 19.97 -5.10 10.78
CA LEU A 370 20.51 -4.01 11.59
C LEU A 370 19.68 -3.78 12.86
N LEU A 371 18.35 -3.90 12.79
CA LEU A 371 17.47 -3.80 13.97
C LEU A 371 17.78 -4.85 15.04
N THR A 372 18.19 -6.08 14.69
CA THR A 372 18.53 -7.14 15.68
C THR A 372 19.62 -6.74 16.68
N GLN A 373 20.41 -5.71 16.38
CA GLN A 373 21.46 -5.19 17.26
C GLN A 373 20.91 -4.34 18.42
N PHE A 374 19.71 -3.79 18.26
CA PHE A 374 19.05 -2.91 19.24
C PHE A 374 17.87 -3.59 19.97
N LEU A 375 17.39 -4.72 19.46
CA LEU A 375 16.20 -5.39 20.00
C LEU A 375 16.50 -6.23 21.27
N PRO A 376 15.57 -6.25 22.25
CA PRO A 376 15.62 -7.20 23.36
C PRO A 376 15.60 -8.66 22.87
N ASN A 377 16.23 -9.57 23.63
CA ASN A 377 16.46 -10.97 23.23
C ASN A 377 15.25 -11.70 22.60
N GLN A 378 14.02 -11.48 23.09
CA GLN A 378 12.83 -12.13 22.55
C GLN A 378 12.45 -11.61 21.15
N GLU A 379 12.43 -10.29 20.96
CA GLU A 379 12.09 -9.68 19.67
C GLU A 379 13.23 -9.83 18.66
N LYS A 380 14.47 -9.79 19.14
CA LYS A 380 15.66 -10.18 18.38
C LYS A 380 15.50 -11.59 17.80
N ALA A 381 15.24 -12.60 18.64
CA ALA A 381 15.13 -13.99 18.19
C ALA A 381 13.98 -14.21 17.18
N LYS A 382 12.83 -13.54 17.36
CA LYS A 382 11.74 -13.53 16.37
C LYS A 382 12.17 -12.91 15.04
N MET A 383 12.89 -11.79 15.07
CA MET A 383 13.35 -11.10 13.85
C MET A 383 14.43 -11.90 13.12
N GLU A 384 15.38 -12.51 13.85
CA GLU A 384 16.37 -13.43 13.30
C GLU A 384 15.72 -14.66 12.65
N SER A 385 14.71 -15.23 13.29
CA SER A 385 13.90 -16.34 12.74
C SER A 385 13.16 -15.94 11.46
N GLN A 386 12.55 -14.74 11.42
CA GLN A 386 11.90 -14.18 10.23
C GLN A 386 12.88 -13.92 9.09
N ILE A 387 14.05 -13.32 9.37
CA ILE A 387 15.11 -13.08 8.37
C ILE A 387 15.51 -14.40 7.73
N LYS A 388 15.82 -15.41 8.56
CA LYS A 388 16.25 -16.72 8.08
C LYS A 388 15.17 -17.43 7.27
N TYR A 389 13.90 -17.34 7.69
CA TYR A 389 12.75 -17.82 6.91
C TYR A 389 12.64 -17.12 5.55
N MET A 390 12.66 -15.79 5.51
CA MET A 390 12.52 -15.03 4.27
C MET A 390 13.63 -15.36 3.27
N VAL A 391 14.87 -15.53 3.75
CA VAL A 391 16.01 -15.82 2.87
C VAL A 391 16.06 -17.29 2.45
N GLN A 392 15.72 -18.24 3.33
CA GLN A 392 15.68 -19.67 2.97
C GLN A 392 14.46 -20.05 2.13
N SER A 393 13.38 -19.26 2.15
CA SER A 393 12.23 -19.44 1.26
C SER A 393 12.44 -18.90 -0.15
N MET A 394 13.51 -18.12 -0.41
CA MET A 394 13.80 -17.64 -1.76
C MET A 394 14.20 -18.82 -2.68
N PRO A 395 13.58 -18.99 -3.86
CA PRO A 395 14.05 -19.91 -4.89
C PRO A 395 15.34 -19.41 -5.58
N THR A 396 15.78 -18.19 -5.27
CA THR A 396 17.04 -17.58 -5.72
C THR A 396 17.95 -17.26 -4.53
N LYS A 397 19.23 -16.95 -4.76
CA LYS A 397 20.13 -16.55 -3.68
C LYS A 397 20.10 -15.03 -3.48
N LEU A 398 19.87 -14.59 -2.23
CA LEU A 398 20.03 -13.18 -1.87
C LEU A 398 21.46 -12.71 -2.20
N ASN A 399 21.55 -11.59 -2.93
CA ASN A 399 22.83 -10.98 -3.29
C ASN A 399 23.39 -10.17 -2.11
N ALA A 400 24.24 -10.80 -1.29
CA ALA A 400 24.84 -10.15 -0.13
C ALA A 400 25.68 -8.89 -0.46
N ASN A 401 26.15 -8.72 -1.71
CA ASN A 401 26.82 -7.48 -2.12
C ASN A 401 25.86 -6.27 -2.21
N GLY A 402 24.54 -6.51 -2.18
CA GLY A 402 23.52 -5.46 -2.04
C GLY A 402 23.44 -4.87 -0.62
N LEU A 403 23.96 -5.56 0.40
CA LEU A 403 23.97 -5.09 1.78
C LEU A 403 25.10 -4.08 2.03
N THR A 404 24.90 -3.14 2.95
CA THR A 404 25.91 -2.27 3.58
C THR A 404 26.95 -3.09 4.35
N LEU A 405 28.18 -2.57 4.49
CA LEU A 405 29.28 -3.32 5.11
C LEU A 405 28.96 -3.74 6.55
N SER A 406 28.31 -2.88 7.33
CA SER A 406 27.86 -3.21 8.69
C SER A 406 26.78 -4.30 8.77
N ALA A 407 26.02 -4.54 7.71
CA ALA A 407 24.94 -5.54 7.69
C ALA A 407 25.42 -6.94 7.29
N VAL A 408 26.50 -7.07 6.49
CA VAL A 408 26.91 -8.39 5.94
C VAL A 408 27.33 -9.38 7.03
N VAL A 409 28.12 -8.96 8.03
CA VAL A 409 28.58 -9.88 9.09
C VAL A 409 27.42 -10.31 10.01
N PRO A 410 26.57 -9.42 10.55
CA PRO A 410 25.36 -9.82 11.29
C PRO A 410 24.43 -10.72 10.47
N TYR A 411 24.20 -10.41 9.18
CA TYR A 411 23.43 -11.27 8.27
C TYR A 411 24.01 -12.69 8.20
N GLN A 412 25.32 -12.81 8.00
CA GLN A 412 26.01 -14.11 7.90
C GLN A 412 25.93 -14.89 9.22
N ASN A 413 26.04 -14.22 10.37
CA ASN A 413 25.86 -14.87 11.66
C ASN A 413 24.44 -15.47 11.80
N ILE A 414 23.40 -14.72 11.41
CA ILE A 414 22.01 -15.19 11.44
C ILE A 414 21.79 -16.40 10.50
N MET A 415 22.35 -16.35 9.29
CA MET A 415 22.18 -17.42 8.31
C MET A 415 22.94 -18.70 8.69
N ASN A 416 24.12 -18.57 9.33
CA ASN A 416 25.00 -19.70 9.67
C ASN A 416 24.73 -20.29 11.06
N ASP A 417 24.03 -19.61 11.97
CA ASP A 417 23.70 -20.16 13.29
C ASP A 417 22.59 -21.22 13.18
N GLU A 418 22.94 -22.49 13.37
CA GLU A 418 22.03 -23.65 13.33
C GLU A 418 20.93 -23.62 14.40
N ASN A 419 21.10 -22.86 15.49
CA ASN A 419 20.10 -22.73 16.55
C ASN A 419 18.91 -21.84 16.14
N ILE A 420 19.12 -20.94 15.16
CA ILE A 420 18.05 -20.09 14.63
C ILE A 420 17.18 -20.93 13.69
N GLN A 421 15.96 -21.23 14.13
CA GLN A 421 14.93 -21.89 13.32
C GLN A 421 14.38 -20.90 12.28
N ALA A 422 14.22 -21.33 11.03
CA ALA A 422 13.64 -20.53 9.96
C ALA A 422 12.11 -20.63 9.99
N VAL A 423 11.44 -19.74 10.74
CA VAL A 423 9.98 -19.75 10.93
C VAL A 423 9.39 -18.39 10.64
N SER A 424 8.35 -18.36 9.81
CA SER A 424 7.56 -17.15 9.56
C SER A 424 6.83 -16.71 10.84
N GLN A 425 6.99 -15.44 11.20
CA GLN A 425 6.24 -14.77 12.25
C GLN A 425 4.91 -14.19 11.70
N LEU A 426 4.71 -14.22 10.38
CA LEU A 426 3.48 -13.81 9.72
C LEU A 426 2.41 -14.90 9.82
N LYS A 427 1.16 -14.46 10.00
CA LYS A 427 -0.01 -15.35 9.93
C LYS A 427 -0.35 -15.66 8.47
N LYS A 428 -0.81 -16.87 8.19
CA LYS A 428 -1.52 -17.18 6.93
C LYS A 428 -2.89 -16.50 6.91
N GLY A 429 -3.47 -16.41 5.72
CA GLY A 429 -4.74 -15.73 5.46
C GLY A 429 -4.54 -14.31 4.92
N SER A 430 -5.56 -13.48 5.10
CA SER A 430 -5.61 -12.17 4.47
C SER A 430 -4.92 -11.03 5.22
N TYR A 431 -4.31 -10.14 4.46
CA TYR A 431 -3.90 -8.79 4.85
C TYR A 431 -4.71 -7.78 4.05
N ALA A 432 -5.35 -6.84 4.74
CA ALA A 432 -6.16 -5.78 4.15
C ALA A 432 -5.53 -4.42 4.44
N PHE A 433 -4.99 -3.82 3.37
CA PHE A 433 -4.38 -2.50 3.38
C PHE A 433 -5.38 -1.52 2.76
N ASN A 434 -6.47 -1.29 3.47
CA ASN A 434 -7.58 -0.49 2.99
C ASN A 434 -7.18 0.98 2.79
N ALA A 435 -6.27 1.53 3.60
CA ALA A 435 -5.81 2.90 3.42
C ALA A 435 -5.07 3.10 2.08
N MET A 436 -4.39 2.08 1.53
CA MET A 436 -3.78 2.14 0.18
C MET A 436 -4.51 1.29 -0.89
N ASP A 437 -5.77 0.90 -0.66
CA ASP A 437 -6.60 0.08 -1.56
C ASP A 437 -5.92 -1.21 -2.06
N LYS A 438 -5.23 -1.96 -1.18
CA LYS A 438 -4.57 -3.24 -1.51
C LYS A 438 -5.04 -4.39 -0.62
N ASN A 439 -5.02 -5.60 -1.17
CA ASN A 439 -5.26 -6.83 -0.41
C ASN A 439 -4.26 -7.90 -0.80
N ILE A 440 -3.91 -8.76 0.17
CA ILE A 440 -3.08 -9.94 -0.06
C ILE A 440 -3.76 -11.12 0.63
N GLN A 441 -3.95 -12.23 -0.06
CA GLN A 441 -4.36 -13.52 0.51
C GLN A 441 -3.17 -14.48 0.45
N VAL A 442 -2.65 -14.89 1.61
CA VAL A 442 -1.60 -15.91 1.72
C VAL A 442 -2.23 -17.25 2.08
N GLY A 443 -2.32 -18.15 1.10
CA GLY A 443 -2.85 -19.51 1.29
C GLY A 443 -1.74 -20.58 1.33
N ASP A 444 -2.12 -21.82 1.08
CA ASP A 444 -1.17 -22.94 1.02
C ASP A 444 -0.43 -22.97 -0.32
N GLY A 445 0.84 -22.53 -0.28
CA GLY A 445 1.71 -22.50 -1.45
C GLY A 445 1.42 -21.37 -2.45
N PHE A 446 0.68 -20.33 -2.06
CA PHE A 446 0.50 -19.15 -2.91
C PHE A 446 0.34 -17.85 -2.11
N ALA A 447 0.53 -16.71 -2.79
CA ALA A 447 0.00 -15.42 -2.39
C ALA A 447 -0.73 -14.74 -3.57
N PHE A 448 -1.98 -14.32 -3.35
CA PHE A 448 -2.77 -13.54 -4.31
C PHE A 448 -2.77 -12.08 -3.88
N ALA A 449 -2.21 -11.20 -4.70
CA ALA A 449 -2.06 -9.78 -4.43
C ALA A 449 -2.97 -8.96 -5.35
N LEU A 450 -3.91 -8.22 -4.77
CA LEU A 450 -4.96 -7.48 -5.47
C LEU A 450 -4.71 -5.96 -5.39
N SER A 451 -4.73 -5.32 -6.56
CA SER A 451 -4.60 -3.88 -6.75
C SER A 451 -5.95 -3.24 -7.07
N ARG A 452 -6.41 -2.37 -6.16
CA ARG A 452 -7.60 -1.53 -6.33
C ARG A 452 -7.20 -0.05 -6.24
N SER A 453 -8.16 0.82 -6.58
CA SER A 453 -8.03 2.27 -6.54
C SER A 453 -9.37 2.93 -6.17
N SER A 454 -9.35 4.25 -5.94
CA SER A 454 -10.50 5.04 -5.51
C SER A 454 -10.26 6.53 -5.75
N ASN A 455 -11.19 7.36 -5.29
CA ASN A 455 -10.99 8.80 -5.06
C ASN A 455 -9.89 9.13 -4.05
N ARG A 456 -9.41 8.16 -3.25
CA ARG A 456 -8.32 8.32 -2.28
C ARG A 456 -6.97 7.89 -2.83
N ILE A 457 -6.93 6.82 -3.63
CA ILE A 457 -5.68 6.14 -4.06
C ILE A 457 -5.59 6.06 -5.57
N SER A 458 -4.41 6.43 -6.10
CA SER A 458 -4.13 6.50 -7.53
C SER A 458 -4.42 5.18 -8.25
N LYS A 459 -5.02 5.27 -9.44
CA LYS A 459 -5.21 4.12 -10.35
C LYS A 459 -3.89 3.54 -10.82
N TYR A 460 -2.87 4.40 -10.95
CA TYR A 460 -1.51 4.05 -11.32
C TYR A 460 -0.56 5.21 -11.00
N GLU A 461 0.74 5.00 -11.21
CA GLU A 461 1.71 6.09 -11.32
C GLU A 461 2.50 5.97 -12.63
N TYR A 462 2.48 7.04 -13.43
CA TYR A 462 3.44 7.36 -14.48
C TYR A 462 4.25 8.59 -14.01
N MET A 463 5.57 8.60 -14.14
CA MET A 463 6.34 9.83 -13.89
C MET A 463 7.69 9.77 -14.59
N SER A 464 8.16 10.90 -15.10
CA SER A 464 9.52 11.06 -15.65
C SER A 464 9.90 10.00 -16.71
N GLY A 465 8.93 9.55 -17.52
CA GLY A 465 9.14 8.52 -18.53
C GLY A 465 9.23 7.08 -17.99
N GLU A 466 8.85 6.82 -16.73
CA GLU A 466 8.71 5.47 -16.15
C GLU A 466 7.23 5.03 -16.16
N ASN A 467 6.97 3.73 -16.34
CA ASN A 467 5.66 3.08 -16.38
C ASN A 467 4.71 3.64 -17.48
N LEU A 468 5.14 3.58 -18.74
CA LEU A 468 4.50 4.28 -19.87
C LEU A 468 3.06 3.82 -20.21
N LYS A 469 2.69 2.57 -19.90
CA LYS A 469 1.38 1.96 -20.28
C LYS A 469 0.60 1.42 -19.05
N PRO A 470 0.27 2.26 -18.05
CA PRO A 470 -0.08 1.77 -16.72
C PRO A 470 -1.60 1.70 -16.46
N TRP A 471 -2.41 1.99 -17.49
CA TRP A 471 -3.75 2.56 -17.39
C TRP A 471 -4.77 1.82 -16.51
N PHE A 472 -4.60 0.51 -16.33
CA PHE A 472 -5.55 -0.37 -15.63
C PHE A 472 -4.92 -1.10 -14.42
N GLN A 473 -3.70 -0.73 -13.98
CA GLN A 473 -2.98 -1.36 -12.86
C GLN A 473 -3.73 -1.27 -11.51
N GLY A 474 -4.70 -0.35 -11.37
CA GLY A 474 -5.55 -0.16 -10.19
C GLY A 474 -7.02 -0.53 -10.38
N ASP A 475 -7.41 -1.08 -11.53
CA ASP A 475 -8.82 -1.37 -11.88
C ASP A 475 -9.22 -2.82 -11.53
N GLY A 476 -8.74 -3.29 -10.37
CA GLY A 476 -8.93 -4.66 -9.90
C GLY A 476 -7.90 -5.65 -10.45
N ALA A 477 -6.73 -5.17 -10.89
CA ALA A 477 -5.65 -6.02 -11.38
C ALA A 477 -5.08 -6.89 -10.25
N PHE A 478 -4.74 -8.16 -10.53
CA PHE A 478 -4.12 -9.05 -9.55
C PHE A 478 -2.82 -9.72 -10.04
N TYR A 479 -2.04 -10.19 -9.07
CA TYR A 479 -0.81 -10.94 -9.25
C TYR A 479 -0.88 -12.18 -8.34
N LEU A 480 -0.73 -13.38 -8.90
CA LEU A 480 -0.70 -14.62 -8.12
C LEU A 480 0.70 -15.23 -8.14
N TYR A 481 1.36 -15.15 -6.99
CA TYR A 481 2.65 -15.76 -6.71
C TYR A 481 2.43 -17.21 -6.24
N LEU A 482 3.21 -18.16 -6.75
CA LEU A 482 3.10 -19.59 -6.42
C LEU A 482 4.44 -20.09 -5.86
N ALA A 483 4.39 -20.89 -4.79
CA ALA A 483 5.56 -21.30 -4.02
C ALA A 483 6.59 -22.07 -4.83
N GLY A 484 7.87 -21.92 -4.51
CA GLY A 484 9.00 -22.62 -5.12
C GLY A 484 9.37 -22.14 -6.54
N ARG A 485 8.49 -21.42 -7.25
CA ARG A 485 8.80 -20.82 -8.56
C ARG A 485 9.61 -19.55 -8.38
N ASP A 486 10.66 -19.37 -9.19
CA ASP A 486 11.30 -18.07 -9.31
C ASP A 486 10.30 -17.03 -9.86
N GLN A 487 9.79 -16.19 -8.98
CA GLN A 487 8.78 -15.18 -9.29
C GLN A 487 9.24 -14.17 -10.37
N SER A 488 10.54 -14.04 -10.64
CA SER A 488 11.06 -13.21 -11.74
C SER A 488 10.78 -13.78 -13.14
N LYS A 489 10.39 -15.07 -13.24
CA LYS A 489 9.86 -15.71 -14.46
C LYS A 489 8.36 -15.47 -14.67
N SER A 490 7.67 -14.93 -13.67
CA SER A 490 6.22 -14.66 -13.73
C SER A 490 5.94 -13.15 -13.79
N PHE A 491 6.76 -12.35 -13.10
CA PHE A 491 6.54 -10.92 -12.88
C PHE A 491 7.85 -10.11 -12.93
N GLY A 492 7.73 -8.78 -12.99
CA GLY A 492 8.84 -7.84 -13.13
C GLY A 492 8.94 -7.28 -14.55
N VAL A 493 10.14 -6.84 -14.96
CA VAL A 493 10.30 -5.97 -16.14
C VAL A 493 9.86 -6.63 -17.46
N ASN A 494 10.13 -7.93 -17.66
CA ASN A 494 9.69 -8.66 -18.87
C ASN A 494 8.16 -8.77 -18.91
N TYR A 495 7.53 -9.10 -17.78
CA TYR A 495 6.08 -9.14 -17.65
C TYR A 495 5.47 -7.78 -17.98
N MET A 496 5.95 -6.72 -17.35
CA MET A 496 5.41 -5.37 -17.60
C MET A 496 5.59 -4.92 -19.05
N ALA A 497 6.64 -5.37 -19.74
CA ALA A 497 6.89 -5.04 -21.14
C ALA A 497 6.00 -5.83 -22.11
N ALA A 498 5.82 -7.14 -21.90
CA ALA A 498 5.11 -8.04 -22.81
C ALA A 498 3.63 -8.29 -22.47
N ILE A 499 3.17 -7.93 -21.27
CA ILE A 499 1.75 -7.99 -20.91
C ILE A 499 0.95 -7.04 -21.81
N ASP A 500 -0.19 -7.52 -22.31
CA ASP A 500 -1.16 -6.64 -22.94
C ASP A 500 -1.85 -5.79 -21.83
N PRO A 501 -1.67 -4.46 -21.80
CA PRO A 501 -2.22 -3.62 -20.73
C PRO A 501 -3.76 -3.61 -20.72
N TYR A 502 -4.42 -3.95 -21.82
CA TYR A 502 -5.89 -4.11 -21.90
C TYR A 502 -6.36 -5.50 -21.46
N ARG A 503 -5.43 -6.36 -21.01
CA ARG A 503 -5.68 -7.72 -20.56
C ARG A 503 -4.91 -8.02 -19.26
N MET A 504 -4.83 -7.05 -18.36
CA MET A 504 -4.29 -7.23 -17.01
C MET A 504 -5.20 -8.19 -16.21
N PRO A 505 -4.67 -9.23 -15.55
CA PRO A 505 -5.48 -10.24 -14.83
C PRO A 505 -6.46 -9.61 -13.84
N GLY A 506 -7.75 -9.95 -13.92
CA GLY A 506 -8.82 -9.46 -13.03
C GLY A 506 -9.47 -8.15 -13.45
N THR A 507 -8.91 -7.39 -14.40
CA THR A 507 -9.46 -6.10 -14.83
C THR A 507 -10.72 -6.26 -15.69
N THR A 508 -11.58 -5.24 -15.69
CA THR A 508 -12.68 -5.07 -16.66
C THR A 508 -12.45 -3.73 -17.35
N VAL A 509 -12.22 -3.73 -18.66
CA VAL A 509 -11.71 -2.55 -19.38
C VAL A 509 -12.49 -2.28 -20.67
N PRO A 510 -12.61 -1.01 -21.10
CA PRO A 510 -13.07 -0.68 -22.43
C PRO A 510 -11.97 -1.01 -23.46
N ASN A 511 -12.35 -1.61 -24.58
CA ASN A 511 -11.45 -1.87 -25.70
C ASN A 511 -11.30 -0.58 -26.52
N GLU A 512 -10.23 0.16 -26.26
CA GLU A 512 -9.85 1.38 -26.97
C GLU A 512 -8.33 1.51 -27.06
N ASN A 513 -7.80 2.30 -28.00
CA ASN A 513 -6.38 2.61 -28.04
C ASN A 513 -6.07 3.86 -27.22
N ARG A 514 -5.41 3.67 -26.07
CA ARG A 514 -4.83 4.73 -25.24
C ARG A 514 -3.40 5.04 -25.67
N LEU A 515 -3.07 6.33 -25.69
CA LEU A 515 -1.73 6.84 -25.90
C LEU A 515 -0.95 6.84 -24.57
N THR A 516 0.36 6.65 -24.64
CA THR A 516 1.27 6.98 -23.54
C THR A 516 1.41 8.50 -23.40
N ILE A 517 1.81 9.00 -22.22
CA ILE A 517 1.98 10.45 -22.01
C ILE A 517 2.94 11.12 -23.04
N PRO A 518 4.09 10.53 -23.41
CA PRO A 518 4.92 11.07 -24.49
C PRO A 518 4.23 11.10 -25.85
N GLU A 519 3.35 10.16 -26.17
CA GLU A 519 2.60 10.18 -27.43
C GLU A 519 1.49 11.26 -27.41
N MET A 520 0.83 11.47 -26.27
CA MET A 520 -0.14 12.57 -26.11
C MET A 520 0.50 13.95 -26.29
N PHE A 521 1.71 14.15 -25.74
CA PHE A 521 2.35 15.45 -25.63
C PHE A 521 3.61 15.57 -26.49
N HIS A 522 3.59 14.97 -27.70
CA HIS A 522 4.59 15.15 -28.75
C HIS A 522 6.06 14.93 -28.33
N GLY A 523 6.29 13.90 -27.51
CA GLY A 523 7.59 13.50 -26.96
C GLY A 523 7.87 14.03 -25.55
N SER A 524 7.02 14.89 -24.99
CA SER A 524 7.18 15.43 -23.63
C SER A 524 6.87 14.38 -22.56
N ALA A 525 7.69 14.31 -21.50
CA ALA A 525 7.48 13.42 -20.35
C ALA A 525 6.47 13.95 -19.30
N PHE A 526 5.74 15.03 -19.64
CA PHE A 526 4.76 15.73 -18.81
C PHE A 526 3.88 16.64 -19.68
N TYR A 527 2.77 17.15 -19.13
CA TYR A 527 1.90 18.07 -19.88
C TYR A 527 2.53 19.47 -19.89
N PRO A 528 2.86 20.07 -21.05
CA PRO A 528 3.60 21.33 -21.10
C PRO A 528 2.85 22.54 -20.50
N GLY A 529 1.53 22.44 -20.31
CA GLY A 529 0.71 23.50 -19.71
C GLY A 529 0.88 23.65 -18.19
N TYR A 530 1.47 22.65 -17.50
CA TYR A 530 1.69 22.68 -16.05
C TYR A 530 3.18 22.57 -15.69
N PRO A 531 3.66 23.29 -14.65
CA PRO A 531 5.02 23.09 -14.15
C PRO A 531 5.22 21.66 -13.66
N ALA A 532 6.39 21.07 -13.93
CA ALA A 532 6.74 19.75 -13.41
C ALA A 532 6.69 19.72 -11.87
N GLY A 533 5.93 18.77 -11.33
CA GLY A 533 5.70 18.63 -9.87
C GLY A 533 4.68 19.61 -9.26
N SER A 534 3.92 20.35 -10.07
CA SER A 534 2.74 21.09 -9.61
C SER A 534 1.60 20.16 -9.17
N GLU A 535 0.65 20.68 -8.38
CA GLU A 535 -0.56 19.96 -7.98
C GLU A 535 -1.31 19.43 -9.21
N GLU A 536 -1.51 20.24 -10.25
CA GLU A 536 -2.24 19.85 -11.45
C GLU A 536 -1.51 18.76 -12.29
N GLN A 537 -0.18 18.85 -12.40
CA GLN A 537 0.64 17.85 -13.09
C GLN A 537 0.64 16.51 -12.34
N ASN A 538 0.69 16.55 -11.01
CA ASN A 538 0.54 15.39 -10.14
C ASN A 538 -0.87 14.80 -10.24
N ASP A 539 -1.89 15.66 -10.19
CA ASP A 539 -3.29 15.28 -10.05
C ASP A 539 -3.88 14.62 -11.28
N TYR A 540 -3.50 15.08 -12.48
CA TYR A 540 -4.16 14.69 -13.72
C TYR A 540 -3.27 13.91 -14.69
N VAL A 541 -1.95 13.88 -14.49
CA VAL A 541 -1.00 13.22 -15.41
C VAL A 541 -0.19 12.14 -14.70
N TYR A 542 0.42 12.44 -13.55
CA TYR A 542 1.37 11.50 -12.96
C TYR A 542 0.71 10.36 -12.19
N PHE A 543 -0.23 10.63 -11.29
CA PHE A 543 -0.85 9.59 -10.48
C PHE A 543 -2.35 9.83 -10.27
N PRO A 544 -3.16 9.85 -11.35
CA PRO A 544 -4.60 10.14 -11.27
C PRO A 544 -5.36 9.15 -10.38
N VAL A 545 -6.34 9.66 -9.65
CA VAL A 545 -7.29 8.87 -8.84
C VAL A 545 -8.52 8.49 -9.66
N GLY A 546 -9.20 7.44 -9.23
CA GLY A 546 -10.52 7.08 -9.75
C GLY A 546 -11.61 8.02 -9.20
N THR A 547 -12.75 8.11 -9.88
CA THR A 547 -13.93 8.82 -9.36
C THR A 547 -14.77 7.97 -8.41
N ASN A 548 -14.41 6.71 -8.18
CA ASN A 548 -15.16 5.76 -7.35
C ASN A 548 -14.87 5.96 -5.87
N HIS A 549 -15.93 6.02 -5.06
CA HIS A 549 -15.84 6.14 -3.61
C HIS A 549 -15.75 4.75 -2.95
N PHE A 550 -16.53 3.79 -3.46
CA PHE A 550 -16.51 2.41 -2.98
C PHE A 550 -15.25 1.67 -3.44
N SER A 551 -14.31 1.52 -2.52
CA SER A 551 -13.16 0.63 -2.64
C SER A 551 -12.72 0.27 -1.23
N GLY A 552 -13.00 -0.94 -0.78
CA GLY A 552 -12.59 -1.39 0.55
C GLY A 552 -12.71 -2.89 0.71
N SER A 553 -12.41 -3.36 1.91
CA SER A 553 -12.51 -4.77 2.24
C SER A 553 -12.78 -5.01 3.72
N VAL A 554 -13.33 -6.18 4.03
CA VAL A 554 -13.57 -6.65 5.39
C VAL A 554 -12.85 -7.97 5.61
N THR A 555 -12.30 -8.16 6.81
CA THR A 555 -11.48 -9.31 7.21
C THR A 555 -12.11 -10.04 8.39
N LEU A 556 -12.17 -11.38 8.33
CA LEU A 556 -12.59 -12.23 9.44
C LEU A 556 -11.83 -13.56 9.38
N ASN A 557 -11.16 -13.92 10.48
CA ASN A 557 -10.48 -15.22 10.65
C ASN A 557 -9.54 -15.62 9.50
N GLY A 558 -8.82 -14.65 8.90
CA GLY A 558 -7.88 -14.90 7.79
C GLY A 558 -8.53 -15.01 6.40
N ASN A 559 -9.83 -14.73 6.30
CA ASN A 559 -10.58 -14.59 5.05
C ASN A 559 -10.94 -13.12 4.80
N THR A 560 -11.20 -12.75 3.54
CA THR A 560 -11.55 -11.38 3.14
C THR A 560 -12.63 -11.32 2.08
N VAL A 561 -13.49 -10.30 2.17
CA VAL A 561 -14.28 -9.82 1.04
C VAL A 561 -13.79 -8.43 0.69
N ALA A 562 -13.26 -8.27 -0.52
CA ALA A 562 -12.86 -6.98 -1.08
C ALA A 562 -13.80 -6.59 -2.22
N GLY A 563 -14.01 -5.30 -2.42
CA GLY A 563 -14.84 -4.78 -3.49
C GLY A 563 -14.36 -3.43 -4.02
N MET A 564 -14.78 -3.12 -5.24
CA MET A 564 -14.49 -1.87 -5.94
C MET A 564 -15.61 -1.60 -6.95
N GLN A 565 -16.03 -0.34 -7.07
CA GLN A 565 -16.73 0.13 -8.26
C GLN A 565 -15.71 0.76 -9.20
N LEU A 566 -15.78 0.52 -10.50
CA LEU A 566 -14.87 1.18 -11.45
C LEU A 566 -15.20 2.67 -11.57
N GLY A 567 -14.15 3.49 -11.55
CA GLY A 567 -14.21 4.94 -11.72
C GLY A 567 -13.50 5.41 -12.99
N ASP A 568 -13.97 6.53 -13.51
CA ASP A 568 -13.24 7.33 -14.50
C ASP A 568 -11.95 7.87 -13.86
N ASP A 569 -10.92 8.13 -14.67
CA ASP A 569 -9.77 8.91 -14.21
C ASP A 569 -10.26 10.34 -13.87
N ASN A 570 -9.85 10.90 -12.73
CA ASN A 570 -10.23 12.26 -12.33
C ASN A 570 -9.93 13.33 -13.41
N ALA A 571 -8.88 13.11 -14.21
CA ALA A 571 -8.54 13.93 -15.37
C ALA A 571 -9.65 13.96 -16.45
N TYR A 572 -10.35 12.84 -16.68
CA TYR A 572 -11.46 12.80 -17.62
C TYR A 572 -12.62 13.70 -17.14
N VAL A 573 -13.00 13.60 -15.87
CA VAL A 573 -14.04 14.46 -15.28
C VAL A 573 -13.62 15.93 -15.28
N ALA A 574 -12.37 16.24 -14.92
CA ALA A 574 -11.84 17.61 -14.98
C ALA A 574 -11.86 18.18 -16.41
N LYS A 575 -11.60 17.36 -17.43
CA LYS A 575 -11.78 17.76 -18.84
C LYS A 575 -13.24 18.05 -19.18
N GLN A 576 -14.19 17.18 -18.80
CA GLN A 576 -15.62 17.42 -19.06
C GLN A 576 -16.16 18.69 -18.36
N GLN A 577 -15.54 19.09 -17.25
CA GLN A 577 -15.86 20.32 -16.52
C GLN A 577 -15.18 21.58 -17.10
N GLY A 578 -14.33 21.46 -18.13
CA GLY A 578 -13.57 22.58 -18.70
C GLY A 578 -12.46 23.12 -17.79
N ILE A 579 -11.94 22.30 -16.86
CA ILE A 579 -10.81 22.65 -15.99
C ILE A 579 -9.48 22.43 -16.74
N LEU A 580 -9.40 21.36 -17.54
CA LEU A 580 -8.24 21.05 -18.38
C LEU A 580 -8.38 21.67 -19.76
N GLY A 581 -7.25 21.96 -20.41
CA GLY A 581 -7.22 22.53 -21.77
C GLY A 581 -7.81 21.58 -22.83
N ASP A 582 -8.26 22.15 -23.95
CA ASP A 582 -8.84 21.39 -25.06
C ASP A 582 -7.88 20.32 -25.61
N ASP A 583 -6.57 20.62 -25.56
CA ASP A 583 -5.44 19.79 -25.98
C ASP A 583 -5.11 18.64 -25.02
N PHE A 584 -5.59 18.70 -23.77
CA PHE A 584 -5.34 17.64 -22.78
C PHE A 584 -6.12 16.36 -23.15
N ILE A 585 -5.46 15.23 -23.35
CA ILE A 585 -6.14 13.96 -23.67
C ILE A 585 -6.45 13.20 -22.38
N ALA A 586 -7.70 12.77 -22.21
CA ALA A 586 -8.15 11.96 -21.09
C ALA A 586 -9.21 10.94 -21.54
N TYR A 587 -9.21 9.75 -20.94
CA TYR A 587 -10.06 8.62 -21.35
C TYR A 587 -11.12 8.30 -20.31
N LYS A 588 -12.33 7.96 -20.78
CA LYS A 588 -13.39 7.41 -19.93
C LYS A 588 -13.10 5.93 -19.62
N ASN A 589 -13.39 5.47 -18.42
CA ASN A 589 -13.34 4.04 -18.10
C ASN A 589 -14.62 3.30 -18.54
N ALA A 590 -14.63 1.98 -18.39
CA ALA A 590 -15.87 1.20 -18.38
C ALA A 590 -16.48 1.23 -16.96
N ASN A 591 -17.78 0.97 -16.86
CA ASN A 591 -18.49 0.88 -15.59
C ASN A 591 -18.64 -0.60 -15.19
N ALA A 592 -18.34 -0.93 -13.94
CA ALA A 592 -18.60 -2.24 -13.35
C ALA A 592 -18.52 -2.18 -11.81
N ASN A 593 -19.30 -3.03 -11.15
CA ASN A 593 -19.10 -3.43 -9.77
C ASN A 593 -18.27 -4.70 -9.73
N LYS A 594 -17.21 -4.77 -8.91
CA LYS A 594 -16.28 -5.91 -8.84
C LYS A 594 -16.10 -6.37 -7.40
N SER A 595 -15.94 -7.68 -7.18
CA SER A 595 -15.69 -8.25 -5.85
C SER A 595 -14.81 -9.48 -5.88
N TRP A 596 -14.02 -9.64 -4.82
CA TRP A 596 -13.10 -10.75 -4.60
C TRP A 596 -13.35 -11.32 -3.20
N PHE A 597 -13.79 -12.57 -3.14
CA PHE A 597 -14.02 -13.32 -1.92
C PHE A 597 -12.86 -14.31 -1.75
N MET A 598 -11.95 -13.99 -0.85
CA MET A 598 -10.72 -14.73 -0.57
C MET A 598 -11.00 -15.67 0.60
N PHE A 599 -11.44 -16.89 0.27
CA PHE A 599 -11.83 -17.94 1.20
C PHE A 599 -10.76 -19.02 1.29
N GLY A 600 -9.78 -18.84 2.18
CA GLY A 600 -8.64 -19.73 2.34
C GLY A 600 -7.85 -19.90 1.04
N ASN A 601 -8.00 -21.08 0.41
CA ASN A 601 -7.35 -21.44 -0.86
C ASN A 601 -8.25 -21.25 -2.10
N LYS A 602 -9.43 -20.64 -1.96
CA LYS A 602 -10.37 -20.34 -3.04
C LYS A 602 -10.56 -18.83 -3.18
N ILE A 603 -10.47 -18.31 -4.41
CA ILE A 603 -10.68 -16.88 -4.70
C ILE A 603 -11.84 -16.77 -5.67
N VAL A 604 -13.00 -16.36 -5.18
CA VAL A 604 -14.21 -16.16 -5.99
C VAL A 604 -14.21 -14.72 -6.49
N VAL A 605 -14.38 -14.51 -7.78
CA VAL A 605 -14.44 -13.18 -8.39
C VAL A 605 -15.79 -12.98 -9.06
N LEU A 606 -16.48 -11.92 -8.67
CA LEU A 606 -17.78 -11.51 -9.23
C LEU A 606 -17.68 -10.15 -9.89
N GLY A 607 -18.40 -9.98 -11.00
CA GLY A 607 -18.65 -8.70 -11.62
C GLY A 607 -20.11 -8.54 -12.01
N SER A 608 -20.65 -7.33 -11.86
CA SER A 608 -21.99 -6.94 -12.32
C SER A 608 -22.04 -5.47 -12.73
N ASP A 609 -23.19 -5.04 -13.25
CA ASP A 609 -23.41 -3.68 -13.76
C ASP A 609 -22.43 -3.29 -14.88
N ILE A 610 -21.98 -4.27 -15.68
CA ILE A 610 -20.97 -4.04 -16.71
C ILE A 610 -21.61 -3.32 -17.90
N HIS A 611 -21.18 -2.07 -18.14
CA HIS A 611 -21.65 -1.22 -19.24
C HIS A 611 -20.59 -0.19 -19.66
N ASP A 612 -20.81 0.48 -20.81
CA ASP A 612 -19.92 1.51 -21.34
C ASP A 612 -20.71 2.66 -21.98
N GLU A 613 -20.63 3.86 -21.40
CA GLU A 613 -21.38 5.04 -21.90
C GLU A 613 -20.88 5.58 -23.25
N LEU A 614 -19.72 5.12 -23.74
CA LEU A 614 -19.21 5.47 -25.08
C LEU A 614 -19.51 4.37 -26.13
N HIS A 615 -20.30 3.36 -25.77
CA HIS A 615 -20.69 2.24 -26.62
C HIS A 615 -19.49 1.47 -27.22
N ARG A 616 -18.38 1.37 -26.47
CA ARG A 616 -17.21 0.55 -26.81
C ARG A 616 -17.49 -0.93 -26.54
N ASP A 617 -16.63 -1.82 -27.04
CA ASP A 617 -16.57 -3.19 -26.55
C ASP A 617 -15.94 -3.21 -25.15
N VAL A 618 -16.41 -4.08 -24.26
CA VAL A 618 -15.84 -4.25 -22.91
C VAL A 618 -15.36 -5.69 -22.72
N THR A 619 -14.23 -5.86 -22.06
CA THR A 619 -13.66 -7.18 -21.75
C THR A 619 -13.32 -7.27 -20.27
N THR A 620 -13.63 -8.42 -19.65
CA THR A 620 -13.02 -8.82 -18.37
C THR A 620 -11.94 -9.86 -18.62
N THR A 621 -10.74 -9.66 -18.08
CA THR A 621 -9.70 -10.70 -18.08
C THR A 621 -9.79 -11.54 -16.81
N ILE A 622 -10.02 -12.85 -16.99
CA ILE A 622 -10.00 -13.83 -15.92
C ILE A 622 -8.56 -14.03 -15.45
N ASP A 623 -7.64 -14.27 -16.38
CA ASP A 623 -6.20 -14.38 -16.14
C ASP A 623 -5.38 -14.16 -17.44
N ASN A 624 -4.09 -13.84 -17.31
CA ASN A 624 -3.15 -13.62 -18.41
C ASN A 624 -1.73 -14.03 -17.95
N ARG A 625 -1.48 -15.35 -17.99
CA ARG A 625 -0.31 -16.02 -17.40
C ARG A 625 0.89 -15.96 -18.32
N MET A 626 1.99 -15.38 -17.85
CA MET A 626 3.29 -15.40 -18.53
C MET A 626 4.08 -16.68 -18.18
N SER A 627 4.79 -17.22 -19.16
CA SER A 627 5.81 -18.28 -19.00
C SER A 627 6.94 -18.09 -20.01
N ASP A 628 8.14 -18.61 -19.72
CA ASP A 628 9.29 -18.51 -20.64
C ASP A 628 8.97 -19.16 -22.00
N VAL A 629 9.56 -18.65 -23.10
CA VAL A 629 9.32 -19.18 -24.46
C VAL A 629 9.66 -20.66 -24.64
N ASN A 630 10.55 -21.21 -23.81
CA ASN A 630 10.96 -22.62 -23.80
C ASN A 630 10.14 -23.48 -22.81
N GLU A 631 9.34 -22.83 -21.96
CA GLU A 631 8.53 -23.49 -20.95
C GLU A 631 7.27 -24.10 -21.59
N LYS A 632 6.93 -25.33 -21.18
CA LYS A 632 5.81 -26.09 -21.72
C LYS A 632 4.60 -25.99 -20.81
N THR A 633 3.53 -25.42 -21.34
CA THR A 633 2.22 -25.38 -20.68
C THR A 633 1.44 -26.66 -20.95
N ASN A 634 0.81 -27.23 -19.93
CA ASN A 634 -0.19 -28.28 -20.04
C ASN A 634 -1.53 -27.73 -19.53
N VAL A 635 -2.53 -27.73 -20.41
CA VAL A 635 -3.87 -27.23 -20.11
C VAL A 635 -4.88 -28.33 -20.38
N SER A 636 -5.75 -28.60 -19.41
CA SER A 636 -6.90 -29.47 -19.57
C SER A 636 -8.18 -28.75 -19.18
N ALA A 637 -9.31 -29.16 -19.73
CA ALA A 637 -10.60 -28.54 -19.49
C ALA A 637 -11.72 -29.58 -19.54
N MET A 638 -12.85 -29.25 -18.92
CA MET A 638 -14.04 -30.08 -18.88
C MET A 638 -15.30 -29.23 -19.05
N ASP A 639 -16.27 -29.74 -19.82
CA ASP A 639 -17.59 -29.13 -19.97
C ASP A 639 -18.49 -29.41 -18.75
N LYS A 640 -19.65 -28.76 -18.64
CA LYS A 640 -20.61 -28.99 -17.55
C LYS A 640 -21.31 -30.35 -17.63
N ASP A 641 -21.23 -31.05 -18.76
CA ASP A 641 -21.64 -32.44 -18.94
C ASP A 641 -20.58 -33.46 -18.44
N GLY A 642 -19.39 -33.01 -18.01
CA GLY A 642 -18.30 -33.86 -17.52
C GLY A 642 -17.40 -34.47 -18.61
N LYS A 643 -17.48 -33.99 -19.85
CA LYS A 643 -16.63 -34.41 -20.98
C LYS A 643 -15.37 -33.55 -21.07
N ALA A 644 -14.26 -34.16 -21.46
CA ALA A 644 -13.01 -33.43 -21.68
C ALA A 644 -13.11 -32.51 -22.92
N VAL A 645 -12.67 -31.26 -22.77
CA VAL A 645 -12.65 -30.26 -23.84
C VAL A 645 -11.21 -30.01 -24.29
N VAL A 646 -10.99 -29.98 -25.61
CA VAL A 646 -9.70 -29.58 -26.20
C VAL A 646 -9.75 -28.09 -26.46
N LEU A 647 -9.01 -27.30 -25.68
CA LEU A 647 -8.92 -25.86 -25.89
C LEU A 647 -8.05 -25.53 -27.09
N SER A 648 -8.54 -24.61 -27.92
CA SER A 648 -7.80 -23.89 -28.97
C SER A 648 -8.00 -22.40 -28.77
N ASN A 649 -7.27 -21.56 -29.51
CA ASN A 649 -7.57 -20.13 -29.52
C ASN A 649 -9.00 -19.89 -30.04
N GLY A 650 -9.75 -18.98 -29.40
CA GLY A 650 -11.16 -18.72 -29.67
C GLY A 650 -12.08 -18.94 -28.46
N SER A 651 -13.38 -18.78 -28.69
CA SER A 651 -14.45 -18.85 -27.69
C SER A 651 -14.90 -20.28 -27.41
N HIS A 652 -15.04 -20.62 -26.12
CA HIS A 652 -15.52 -21.90 -25.62
C HIS A 652 -16.72 -21.72 -24.70
N GLU A 653 -17.87 -22.27 -25.09
CA GLU A 653 -19.11 -22.29 -24.30
C GLU A 653 -19.18 -23.55 -23.42
N HIS A 654 -20.12 -23.58 -22.46
CA HIS A 654 -20.44 -24.76 -21.65
C HIS A 654 -19.30 -25.32 -20.78
N LEU A 655 -18.26 -24.52 -20.51
CA LEU A 655 -17.15 -24.92 -19.64
C LEU A 655 -17.56 -25.04 -18.17
N SER A 656 -17.07 -26.10 -17.52
CA SER A 656 -17.15 -26.29 -16.07
C SER A 656 -15.87 -25.80 -15.40
N TRP A 657 -14.71 -26.25 -15.89
CA TRP A 657 -13.42 -25.81 -15.39
C TRP A 657 -12.31 -25.90 -16.44
N ILE A 658 -11.26 -25.11 -16.21
CA ILE A 658 -9.95 -25.17 -16.86
C ILE A 658 -8.90 -25.41 -15.79
N HIS A 659 -7.93 -26.27 -16.08
CA HIS A 659 -6.72 -26.47 -15.28
C HIS A 659 -5.50 -26.13 -16.12
N TYR A 660 -4.73 -25.13 -15.70
CA TYR A 660 -3.42 -24.76 -16.27
C TYR A 660 -2.28 -25.29 -15.40
N GLN A 661 -1.17 -25.72 -15.98
CA GLN A 661 0.12 -25.83 -15.29
C GLN A 661 1.26 -25.66 -16.29
N THR A 662 2.46 -25.34 -15.80
CA THR A 662 3.68 -25.45 -16.60
C THR A 662 4.32 -26.84 -16.42
N ASN A 663 5.53 -27.03 -16.95
CA ASN A 663 6.38 -28.18 -16.62
C ASN A 663 7.29 -27.93 -15.39
N GLU A 664 7.21 -26.76 -14.75
CA GLU A 664 7.78 -26.52 -13.42
C GLU A 664 6.78 -26.94 -12.33
N GLU A 665 7.30 -27.48 -11.22
CA GLU A 665 6.49 -27.87 -10.06
C GLU A 665 5.80 -26.66 -9.43
N HIS A 666 4.69 -26.90 -8.72
CA HIS A 666 3.92 -25.86 -8.00
C HIS A 666 3.42 -24.69 -8.87
N THR A 667 3.05 -24.98 -10.13
CA THR A 667 2.48 -23.98 -11.07
C THR A 667 1.00 -24.22 -11.41
N SER A 668 0.28 -25.06 -10.65
CA SER A 668 -1.08 -25.52 -10.97
C SER A 668 -2.19 -24.50 -10.68
N ILE A 669 -2.99 -24.28 -11.73
CA ILE A 669 -4.03 -23.30 -12.07
C ILE A 669 -5.46 -23.79 -12.17
N GLY A 670 -6.20 -23.99 -11.08
CA GLY A 670 -7.64 -24.25 -11.16
C GLY A 670 -8.46 -22.99 -11.47
N TYR A 671 -9.29 -23.04 -12.52
CA TYR A 671 -10.35 -22.07 -12.80
C TYR A 671 -11.69 -22.80 -12.94
N TYR A 672 -12.67 -22.51 -12.08
CA TYR A 672 -14.03 -23.05 -12.14
C TYR A 672 -15.03 -21.95 -12.52
N PHE A 673 -16.01 -22.30 -13.35
CA PHE A 673 -17.01 -21.38 -13.88
C PHE A 673 -18.41 -21.79 -13.37
N PRO A 674 -19.00 -21.08 -12.41
CA PRO A 674 -20.36 -21.37 -11.93
C PRO A 674 -21.40 -21.18 -13.04
N GLU A 675 -21.38 -20.00 -13.68
CA GLU A 675 -22.27 -19.63 -14.79
C GLU A 675 -21.93 -20.38 -16.09
N ASP A 676 -22.91 -20.55 -16.97
CA ASP A 676 -22.67 -20.98 -18.35
C ASP A 676 -22.47 -19.75 -19.25
N LYS A 677 -21.21 -19.33 -19.36
CA LYS A 677 -20.79 -18.16 -20.13
C LYS A 677 -19.54 -18.49 -20.93
N ALA A 678 -19.52 -18.06 -22.19
CA ALA A 678 -18.40 -18.26 -23.09
C ALA A 678 -17.10 -17.67 -22.53
N VAL A 679 -16.03 -18.47 -22.53
CA VAL A 679 -14.67 -18.04 -22.19
C VAL A 679 -13.84 -18.02 -23.46
N GLU A 680 -13.29 -16.85 -23.79
CA GLU A 680 -12.32 -16.69 -24.87
C GLU A 680 -10.93 -17.12 -24.35
N VAL A 681 -10.29 -18.02 -25.08
CA VAL A 681 -8.98 -18.58 -24.75
C VAL A 681 -7.97 -18.10 -25.78
N LYS A 682 -6.81 -17.60 -25.34
CA LYS A 682 -5.74 -17.18 -26.26
C LYS A 682 -4.36 -17.62 -25.75
N ASN A 683 -3.71 -18.48 -26.53
CA ASN A 683 -2.29 -18.83 -26.40
C ASN A 683 -1.51 -18.07 -27.47
N GLU A 684 -0.50 -17.30 -27.06
CA GLU A 684 0.39 -16.58 -27.99
C GLU A 684 1.77 -16.32 -27.38
N THR A 685 2.79 -16.15 -28.23
CA THR A 685 4.06 -15.56 -27.83
C THR A 685 4.00 -14.06 -28.11
N ARG A 686 4.27 -13.22 -27.11
CA ARG A 686 4.35 -11.75 -27.26
C ARG A 686 5.80 -11.32 -27.21
N SER A 687 6.18 -10.41 -28.11
CA SER A 687 7.49 -9.75 -28.10
C SER A 687 7.32 -8.26 -27.82
N ALA A 688 8.22 -7.68 -27.04
CA ALA A 688 8.20 -6.27 -26.68
C ALA A 688 9.61 -5.77 -26.30
N ASN A 689 9.85 -4.47 -26.44
CA ASN A 689 11.09 -3.85 -26.01
C ASN A 689 10.98 -3.38 -24.56
N LEU A 690 12.01 -3.59 -23.74
CA LEU A 690 12.03 -3.09 -22.35
C LEU A 690 11.92 -1.55 -22.27
N LYS A 691 12.25 -0.84 -23.34
CA LYS A 691 12.13 0.61 -23.47
C LYS A 691 10.68 1.10 -23.65
N ASP A 692 9.77 0.25 -24.13
CA ASP A 692 8.36 0.57 -24.40
C ASP A 692 7.54 0.87 -23.14
N ILE A 693 8.09 0.54 -21.97
CA ILE A 693 7.48 0.80 -20.66
C ILE A 693 8.24 1.80 -19.81
N ARG A 694 9.46 2.18 -20.21
CA ARG A 694 10.33 3.07 -19.43
C ARG A 694 11.48 3.60 -20.28
N THR A 695 11.55 4.92 -20.47
CA THR A 695 12.51 5.53 -21.41
C THR A 695 13.99 5.28 -21.10
N PRO A 696 14.45 5.14 -19.83
CA PRO A 696 15.85 4.82 -19.52
C PRO A 696 16.14 3.30 -19.39
N ASN A 697 15.21 2.42 -19.80
CA ASN A 697 15.53 1.00 -19.93
C ASN A 697 16.42 0.75 -21.15
N PRO A 698 17.21 -0.35 -21.16
CA PRO A 698 17.98 -0.72 -22.33
C PRO A 698 17.06 -1.00 -23.51
N ASP A 699 17.51 -0.63 -24.70
CA ASP A 699 16.91 -1.06 -25.96
C ASP A 699 17.18 -2.56 -26.12
N LYS A 700 16.19 -3.37 -25.73
CA LYS A 700 16.29 -4.82 -25.63
C LYS A 700 14.92 -5.45 -25.86
N GLU A 701 14.80 -6.18 -26.95
CA GLU A 701 13.68 -7.10 -27.18
C GLU A 701 13.69 -8.25 -26.18
N ILE A 702 12.50 -8.58 -25.67
CA ILE A 702 12.19 -9.82 -24.97
C ILE A 702 10.99 -10.49 -25.64
N SER A 703 10.83 -11.80 -25.44
CA SER A 703 9.71 -12.58 -25.92
C SER A 703 9.29 -13.54 -24.82
N GLU A 704 7.99 -13.66 -24.57
CA GLU A 704 7.41 -14.50 -23.52
C GLU A 704 6.12 -15.16 -24.03
N ASN A 705 5.79 -16.35 -23.53
CA ASN A 705 4.52 -17.03 -23.83
C ASN A 705 3.42 -16.55 -22.88
N PHE A 706 2.19 -16.41 -23.39
CA PHE A 706 1.02 -16.04 -22.60
C PHE A 706 -0.17 -16.99 -22.82
N PHE A 707 -0.77 -17.42 -21.71
CA PHE A 707 -2.09 -18.07 -21.66
C PHE A 707 -3.11 -17.08 -21.09
N THR A 708 -4.01 -16.59 -21.94
CA THR A 708 -5.01 -15.58 -21.61
C THR A 708 -6.41 -16.19 -21.59
N LEU A 709 -7.21 -15.83 -20.58
CA LEU A 709 -8.62 -16.17 -20.44
C LEU A 709 -9.44 -14.88 -20.29
N THR A 710 -10.46 -14.67 -21.13
CA THR A 710 -11.34 -13.49 -21.08
C THR A 710 -12.82 -13.81 -21.14
N TYR A 711 -13.63 -12.95 -20.54
CA TYR A 711 -15.03 -12.76 -20.87
C TYR A 711 -15.15 -11.54 -21.78
N GLU A 712 -15.57 -11.76 -23.02
CA GLU A 712 -15.86 -10.69 -23.97
C GLU A 712 -17.34 -10.29 -23.81
N HIS A 713 -17.59 -9.12 -23.21
CA HIS A 713 -18.95 -8.60 -22.97
C HIS A 713 -19.57 -7.99 -24.24
N GLY A 714 -18.75 -7.81 -25.28
CA GLY A 714 -19.15 -7.20 -26.55
C GLY A 714 -19.47 -5.71 -26.42
N LYS A 715 -20.14 -5.19 -27.44
CA LYS A 715 -20.40 -3.77 -27.61
C LYS A 715 -21.59 -3.30 -26.77
N ASP A 716 -21.39 -2.20 -26.04
CA ASP A 716 -22.45 -1.54 -25.25
C ASP A 716 -23.22 -2.53 -24.34
N PRO A 717 -22.51 -3.27 -23.46
CA PRO A 717 -23.12 -4.30 -22.63
C PRO A 717 -24.15 -3.69 -21.68
N LYS A 718 -25.26 -4.39 -21.48
CA LYS A 718 -26.42 -3.89 -20.73
C LYS A 718 -26.46 -4.49 -19.32
N GLN A 719 -25.60 -3.94 -18.46
CA GLN A 719 -25.46 -4.36 -17.05
C GLN A 719 -25.07 -5.84 -16.93
N ASP A 720 -24.16 -6.29 -17.80
CA ASP A 720 -23.73 -7.69 -17.88
C ASP A 720 -22.98 -8.13 -16.60
N THR A 721 -22.87 -9.44 -16.40
CA THR A 721 -22.28 -10.06 -15.21
C THR A 721 -21.17 -11.06 -15.56
N TYR A 722 -20.37 -11.45 -14.57
CA TYR A 722 -19.56 -12.66 -14.64
C TYR A 722 -19.33 -13.25 -13.24
N SER A 723 -19.02 -14.54 -13.18
CA SER A 723 -18.47 -15.20 -11.99
C SER A 723 -17.45 -16.28 -12.34
N TYR A 724 -16.38 -16.37 -11.55
CA TYR A 724 -15.41 -17.46 -11.62
C TYR A 724 -14.75 -17.70 -10.25
N VAL A 725 -14.19 -18.90 -10.06
CA VAL A 725 -13.42 -19.29 -8.87
C VAL A 725 -12.02 -19.69 -9.30
N MET A 726 -10.99 -19.05 -8.74
CA MET A 726 -9.61 -19.49 -8.86
C MET A 726 -9.24 -20.38 -7.69
N MET A 727 -8.52 -21.46 -7.97
CA MET A 727 -8.00 -22.42 -6.99
C MET A 727 -6.49 -22.60 -7.24
N PRO A 728 -5.63 -21.75 -6.66
CA PRO A 728 -4.18 -21.89 -6.73
C PRO A 728 -3.71 -23.25 -6.21
N ASN A 729 -2.70 -23.83 -6.88
CA ASN A 729 -2.12 -25.15 -6.65
C ASN A 729 -3.06 -26.35 -6.85
N ALA A 730 -4.37 -26.16 -7.10
CA ALA A 730 -5.30 -27.26 -7.27
C ALA A 730 -4.93 -28.15 -8.46
N SER A 731 -4.85 -29.45 -8.22
CA SER A 731 -4.63 -30.49 -9.22
C SER A 731 -5.88 -30.73 -10.08
N GLN A 732 -5.71 -31.40 -11.22
CA GLN A 732 -6.82 -31.81 -12.08
C GLN A 732 -7.86 -32.69 -11.37
N GLU A 733 -7.47 -33.45 -10.34
CA GLU A 733 -8.40 -34.31 -9.60
C GLU A 733 -9.19 -33.52 -8.54
N GLU A 734 -8.56 -32.54 -7.90
CA GLU A 734 -9.25 -31.58 -7.04
C GLU A 734 -10.26 -30.75 -7.85
N MET A 735 -9.90 -30.32 -9.07
CA MET A 735 -10.83 -29.59 -9.95
C MET A 735 -12.05 -30.43 -10.35
N LYS A 736 -11.88 -31.72 -10.68
CA LYS A 736 -13.01 -32.63 -10.93
C LYS A 736 -13.89 -32.80 -9.70
N THR A 737 -13.26 -33.05 -8.54
CA THR A 737 -13.96 -33.28 -7.27
C THR A 737 -14.77 -32.05 -6.86
N PHE A 738 -14.15 -30.87 -6.97
CA PHE A 738 -14.78 -29.58 -6.71
C PHE A 738 -15.94 -29.31 -7.66
N ALA A 739 -15.76 -29.53 -8.98
CA ALA A 739 -16.80 -29.27 -9.97
C ALA A 739 -18.02 -30.20 -9.84
N GLN A 740 -17.86 -31.41 -9.29
CA GLN A 740 -18.97 -32.34 -9.01
C GLN A 740 -19.80 -31.93 -7.78
N ASN A 741 -19.20 -31.26 -6.80
CA ASN A 741 -19.87 -30.82 -5.58
C ASN A 741 -19.23 -29.50 -5.08
N PRO A 742 -19.50 -28.37 -5.75
CA PRO A 742 -18.87 -27.10 -5.43
C PRO A 742 -19.34 -26.60 -4.06
N ASP A 743 -18.38 -26.33 -3.17
CA ASP A 743 -18.66 -25.77 -1.84
C ASP A 743 -18.83 -24.24 -1.84
N ILE A 744 -18.68 -23.61 -3.01
CA ILE A 744 -18.92 -22.18 -3.25
C ILE A 744 -20.30 -22.00 -3.90
N GLN A 745 -21.11 -21.12 -3.32
CA GLN A 745 -22.43 -20.74 -3.83
C GLN A 745 -22.52 -19.23 -4.04
N VAL A 746 -22.77 -18.79 -5.27
CA VAL A 746 -23.08 -17.39 -5.59
C VAL A 746 -24.57 -17.16 -5.25
N LEU A 747 -24.84 -16.41 -4.19
CA LEU A 747 -26.20 -16.14 -3.72
C LEU A 747 -26.79 -14.86 -4.35
N ALA A 748 -25.94 -13.92 -4.73
CA ALA A 748 -26.34 -12.73 -5.51
C ALA A 748 -25.15 -12.19 -6.32
N ASN A 749 -25.41 -11.75 -7.55
CA ASN A 749 -24.45 -11.06 -8.41
C ASN A 749 -25.19 -9.91 -9.11
N THR A 750 -25.44 -8.81 -8.40
CA THR A 750 -26.30 -7.70 -8.86
C THR A 750 -25.65 -6.33 -8.66
N ALA A 751 -26.10 -5.33 -9.43
CA ALA A 751 -25.67 -3.95 -9.32
C ALA A 751 -25.80 -3.32 -7.91
N SER A 752 -26.62 -3.89 -7.03
CA SER A 752 -26.76 -3.42 -5.63
C SER A 752 -25.91 -4.21 -4.64
N VAL A 753 -25.75 -5.52 -4.87
CA VAL A 753 -25.09 -6.43 -3.93
C VAL A 753 -24.51 -7.67 -4.61
N HIS A 754 -23.30 -8.04 -4.19
CA HIS A 754 -22.67 -9.34 -4.44
C HIS A 754 -22.66 -10.16 -3.15
N VAL A 755 -23.06 -11.44 -3.20
CA VAL A 755 -23.06 -12.36 -2.04
C VAL A 755 -22.57 -13.74 -2.45
N VAL A 756 -21.62 -14.30 -1.68
CA VAL A 756 -21.07 -15.64 -1.88
C VAL A 756 -21.01 -16.39 -0.54
N LYS A 757 -21.43 -17.66 -0.54
CA LYS A 757 -21.30 -18.58 0.60
C LYS A 757 -20.22 -19.62 0.33
N ASP A 758 -19.34 -19.84 1.30
CA ASP A 758 -18.42 -20.97 1.37
C ASP A 758 -18.94 -21.97 2.42
N LEU A 759 -19.44 -23.10 1.93
CA LEU A 759 -19.97 -24.19 2.75
C LEU A 759 -18.89 -24.88 3.59
N SER A 760 -17.62 -24.88 3.16
CA SER A 760 -16.54 -25.55 3.90
C SER A 760 -16.16 -24.82 5.19
N GLN A 761 -16.42 -23.51 5.25
CA GLN A 761 -16.11 -22.65 6.40
C GLN A 761 -17.36 -22.13 7.13
N ASN A 762 -18.56 -22.52 6.69
CA ASN A 762 -19.85 -21.93 7.08
C ASN A 762 -19.84 -20.39 7.03
N MET A 763 -19.26 -19.84 5.95
CA MET A 763 -18.98 -18.41 5.81
C MET A 763 -19.81 -17.80 4.68
N ILE A 764 -20.31 -16.59 4.88
CA ILE A 764 -21.01 -15.80 3.85
C ILE A 764 -20.36 -14.42 3.77
N GLY A 765 -19.96 -14.04 2.56
CA GLY A 765 -19.43 -12.72 2.25
C GLY A 765 -20.44 -11.87 1.50
N TYR A 766 -20.47 -10.57 1.79
CA TYR A 766 -21.35 -9.60 1.15
C TYR A 766 -20.56 -8.34 0.77
N ASN A 767 -20.80 -7.80 -0.42
CA ASN A 767 -20.51 -6.41 -0.76
C ASN A 767 -21.81 -5.75 -1.20
N PHE A 768 -22.35 -4.87 -0.38
CA PHE A 768 -23.44 -3.95 -0.74
C PHE A 768 -22.81 -2.69 -1.32
N PHE A 769 -22.96 -2.46 -2.63
CA PHE A 769 -22.48 -1.23 -3.30
C PHE A 769 -23.43 -0.05 -3.03
N THR A 770 -24.71 -0.36 -2.85
CA THR A 770 -25.77 0.57 -2.47
C THR A 770 -26.68 -0.11 -1.43
N LYS A 771 -27.66 0.63 -0.90
CA LYS A 771 -28.75 0.03 -0.11
C LYS A 771 -29.33 -1.21 -0.82
N GLY A 772 -29.51 -2.30 -0.09
CA GLY A 772 -30.01 -3.56 -0.63
C GLY A 772 -30.47 -4.54 0.44
N ASN A 773 -31.01 -5.68 0.01
CA ASN A 773 -31.35 -6.82 0.87
C ASN A 773 -30.94 -8.11 0.18
N SER A 774 -30.20 -8.97 0.88
CA SER A 774 -29.88 -10.32 0.40
C SER A 774 -29.62 -11.26 1.58
N ASN A 775 -30.03 -12.53 1.43
CA ASN A 775 -29.80 -13.60 2.40
C ASN A 775 -30.20 -13.25 3.86
N GLY A 776 -31.28 -12.49 4.06
CA GLY A 776 -31.77 -12.11 5.40
C GLY A 776 -31.04 -10.93 6.05
N ILE A 777 -30.14 -10.26 5.32
CA ILE A 777 -29.50 -9.00 5.71
C ILE A 777 -29.99 -7.88 4.80
N GLN A 778 -30.76 -6.96 5.36
CA GLN A 778 -31.03 -5.66 4.74
C GLN A 778 -29.97 -4.65 5.20
N CYS A 779 -29.18 -4.12 4.26
CA CYS A 779 -28.19 -3.08 4.51
C CYS A 779 -28.69 -1.74 3.97
N GLU A 780 -28.69 -0.71 4.82
CA GLU A 780 -29.25 0.61 4.48
C GLU A 780 -28.32 1.49 3.62
N SER A 781 -27.08 1.05 3.40
CA SER A 781 -26.03 1.83 2.73
C SER A 781 -24.95 0.91 2.12
N ALA A 782 -23.85 1.48 1.66
CA ALA A 782 -22.70 0.71 1.20
C ALA A 782 -22.00 -0.02 2.36
N ALA A 783 -21.61 -1.29 2.18
CA ALA A 783 -20.93 -2.08 3.21
C ALA A 783 -20.17 -3.29 2.63
N SER A 784 -19.05 -3.64 3.24
CA SER A 784 -18.46 -4.99 3.12
C SER A 784 -18.71 -5.76 4.41
N ILE A 785 -19.26 -6.97 4.30
CA ILE A 785 -19.65 -7.80 5.45
C ILE A 785 -19.11 -9.23 5.29
N LEU A 786 -18.59 -9.80 6.38
CA LEU A 786 -18.34 -11.23 6.52
C LEU A 786 -19.17 -11.77 7.68
N GLU A 787 -19.77 -12.93 7.46
CA GLU A 787 -20.58 -13.69 8.41
C GLU A 787 -20.03 -15.11 8.52
N GLN A 788 -19.84 -15.65 9.72
CA GLN A 788 -19.41 -17.03 9.93
C GLN A 788 -20.18 -17.70 11.07
N GLU A 789 -20.86 -18.81 10.79
CA GLU A 789 -21.57 -19.60 11.81
C GLU A 789 -20.58 -20.44 12.63
N THR A 790 -20.73 -20.43 13.96
CA THR A 790 -19.94 -21.25 14.90
C THR A 790 -20.80 -21.72 16.08
N ASP A 791 -20.31 -22.68 16.86
CA ASP A 791 -20.97 -23.19 18.08
C ASP A 791 -21.28 -22.08 19.11
N GLY A 792 -20.50 -20.99 19.11
CA GLY A 792 -20.69 -19.83 20.00
C GLY A 792 -21.75 -18.83 19.52
N GLY A 793 -22.28 -19.01 18.30
CA GLY A 793 -23.08 -18.03 17.58
C GLY A 793 -22.44 -17.63 16.25
N THR A 794 -23.01 -16.62 15.59
CA THR A 794 -22.55 -16.12 14.30
C THR A 794 -21.58 -14.95 14.51
N LEU A 795 -20.34 -15.08 14.04
CA LEU A 795 -19.41 -13.96 13.97
C LEU A 795 -19.74 -13.09 12.77
N PHE A 796 -19.72 -11.78 12.99
CA PHE A 796 -19.81 -10.77 11.96
C PHE A 796 -18.54 -9.92 11.96
N ALA A 797 -18.11 -9.52 10.77
CA ALA A 797 -17.21 -8.41 10.55
C ALA A 797 -17.89 -7.45 9.57
N VAL A 798 -17.84 -6.15 9.84
CA VAL A 798 -18.42 -5.09 9.00
C VAL A 798 -17.39 -3.99 8.81
N SER A 799 -17.22 -3.48 7.59
CA SER A 799 -16.43 -2.28 7.30
C SER A 799 -17.16 -1.34 6.34
N ASP A 800 -16.79 -0.05 6.39
CA ASP A 800 -17.19 0.97 5.41
C ASP A 800 -16.14 1.07 4.28
N PRO A 801 -16.47 0.65 3.04
CA PRO A 801 -15.56 0.73 1.90
C PRO A 801 -15.42 2.13 1.29
N THR A 802 -16.15 3.13 1.81
CA THR A 802 -16.15 4.51 1.29
C THR A 802 -15.28 5.46 2.11
N PHE A 803 -15.12 5.17 3.42
CA PHE A 803 -14.48 6.01 4.45
C PHE A 803 -15.28 7.26 4.83
N GLU A 804 -16.53 7.36 4.39
CA GLU A 804 -17.39 8.55 4.49
C GLU A 804 -18.55 8.36 5.48
N GLN A 805 -18.81 7.13 5.93
CA GLN A 805 -19.97 6.80 6.76
C GLN A 805 -19.63 6.83 8.25
N LYS A 806 -20.43 7.58 9.02
CA LYS A 806 -20.37 7.54 10.49
C LYS A 806 -20.87 6.23 11.07
N ALA A 807 -21.83 5.59 10.41
CA ALA A 807 -22.32 4.28 10.81
C ALA A 807 -22.98 3.54 9.65
N ILE A 808 -22.86 2.22 9.66
CA ILE A 808 -23.62 1.30 8.81
C ILE A 808 -24.79 0.76 9.64
N THR A 809 -25.97 0.67 9.02
CA THR A 809 -27.15 0.05 9.66
C THR A 809 -27.59 -1.20 8.90
N LEU A 810 -27.67 -2.31 9.62
CA LEU A 810 -28.14 -3.61 9.15
C LEU A 810 -29.47 -3.94 9.84
N THR A 811 -30.38 -4.58 9.13
CA THR A 811 -31.59 -5.17 9.71
C THR A 811 -31.62 -6.66 9.40
N LEU A 812 -31.74 -7.49 10.45
CA LEU A 812 -31.83 -8.94 10.37
C LEU A 812 -33.24 -9.42 10.68
N ASP A 813 -33.75 -10.38 9.92
CA ASP A 813 -35.14 -10.89 9.99
C ASP A 813 -35.47 -11.77 11.22
N LYS A 814 -34.63 -11.75 12.26
CA LYS A 814 -34.86 -12.47 13.52
C LYS A 814 -34.32 -11.67 14.71
N ASP A 815 -34.69 -12.08 15.92
CA ASP A 815 -34.11 -11.56 17.16
C ASP A 815 -32.73 -12.16 17.45
N TYR A 816 -31.70 -11.31 17.49
CA TYR A 816 -30.31 -11.61 17.82
C TYR A 816 -29.81 -10.74 18.96
N GLU A 817 -28.95 -11.27 19.82
CA GLU A 817 -28.25 -10.52 20.86
C GLU A 817 -26.73 -10.62 20.73
N LEU A 818 -26.02 -9.58 21.16
CA LEU A 818 -24.56 -9.61 21.28
C LEU A 818 -24.17 -10.62 22.36
N THR A 819 -23.25 -11.55 22.03
CA THR A 819 -22.69 -12.46 23.04
C THR A 819 -21.67 -11.78 23.95
N GLN A 820 -21.07 -10.68 23.49
CA GLN A 820 -20.11 -9.85 24.22
C GLN A 820 -20.32 -8.37 23.87
N LYS A 821 -20.05 -7.46 24.81
CA LYS A 821 -20.13 -6.01 24.58
C LYS A 821 -19.10 -5.59 23.50
N GLN A 822 -19.58 -4.90 22.46
CA GLN A 822 -18.76 -4.26 21.45
C GLN A 822 -19.16 -2.79 21.37
N ASP A 823 -18.26 -1.87 21.74
CA ASP A 823 -18.59 -0.45 21.90
C ASP A 823 -18.93 0.25 20.58
N ALA A 824 -18.42 -0.28 19.47
CA ALA A 824 -18.79 0.17 18.13
C ALA A 824 -20.15 -0.35 17.63
N VAL A 825 -20.86 -1.21 18.38
CA VAL A 825 -22.09 -1.87 17.90
C VAL A 825 -23.26 -1.65 18.85
N THR A 826 -24.34 -1.07 18.34
CA THR A 826 -25.60 -0.88 19.06
C THR A 826 -26.69 -1.77 18.44
N ILE A 827 -27.47 -2.46 19.28
CA ILE A 827 -28.63 -3.25 18.84
C ILE A 827 -29.94 -2.61 19.32
N LYS A 828 -30.95 -2.61 18.45
CA LYS A 828 -32.35 -2.32 18.76
C LYS A 828 -33.24 -3.45 18.23
N TYR A 829 -34.35 -3.70 18.92
CA TYR A 829 -35.38 -4.65 18.49
C TYR A 829 -36.60 -3.87 18.04
N GLN A 830 -37.11 -4.16 16.86
CA GLN A 830 -38.30 -3.52 16.31
C GLN A 830 -39.03 -4.51 15.39
N ASP A 831 -40.35 -4.64 15.57
CA ASP A 831 -41.23 -5.42 14.68
C ASP A 831 -40.76 -6.87 14.39
N GLY A 832 -40.14 -7.52 15.40
CA GLY A 832 -39.59 -8.88 15.31
C GLY A 832 -38.25 -8.99 14.59
N LYS A 833 -37.60 -7.85 14.30
CA LYS A 833 -36.30 -7.74 13.65
C LYS A 833 -35.24 -7.15 14.57
N THR A 834 -33.98 -7.52 14.31
CA THR A 834 -32.81 -6.91 14.95
C THR A 834 -32.24 -5.83 14.05
N ILE A 835 -32.25 -4.58 14.51
CA ILE A 835 -31.57 -3.46 13.88
C ILE A 835 -30.21 -3.29 14.55
N ILE A 836 -29.14 -3.39 13.78
CA ILE A 836 -27.75 -3.28 14.22
C ILE A 836 -27.17 -2.01 13.61
N THR A 837 -26.68 -1.10 14.45
CA THR A 837 -25.92 0.07 14.00
C THR A 837 -24.45 -0.13 14.39
N VAL A 838 -23.58 -0.19 13.39
CA VAL A 838 -22.12 -0.31 13.54
C VAL A 838 -21.51 1.07 13.31
N ASN A 839 -20.87 1.64 14.32
CA ASN A 839 -20.18 2.93 14.26
C ASN A 839 -18.87 2.79 13.46
N THR A 840 -18.85 3.36 12.26
CA THR A 840 -17.72 3.37 11.32
C THR A 840 -17.04 4.74 11.25
N ASP A 841 -17.43 5.71 12.07
CA ASP A 841 -16.86 7.06 12.09
C ASP A 841 -15.33 7.00 12.30
N GLN A 842 -14.60 7.61 11.39
CA GLN A 842 -13.12 7.61 11.34
C GLN A 842 -12.46 6.21 11.35
N SER A 843 -13.16 5.18 10.88
CA SER A 843 -12.65 3.80 10.86
C SER A 843 -11.71 3.46 9.69
N TYR A 844 -11.62 4.31 8.65
CA TYR A 844 -10.81 4.08 7.44
C TYR A 844 -10.89 2.65 6.86
N GLY A 845 -12.10 2.09 6.81
CA GLY A 845 -12.35 0.74 6.30
C GLY A 845 -11.89 -0.40 7.21
N LYS A 846 -11.52 -0.12 8.46
CA LYS A 846 -11.21 -1.17 9.45
C LYS A 846 -12.43 -2.08 9.70
N SER A 847 -12.18 -3.39 9.74
CA SER A 847 -13.17 -4.40 10.11
C SER A 847 -13.58 -4.27 11.58
N ILE A 848 -14.88 -4.11 11.84
CA ILE A 848 -15.48 -4.09 13.17
C ILE A 848 -16.13 -5.44 13.41
N ASN A 849 -15.55 -6.21 14.33
CA ASN A 849 -15.92 -7.59 14.56
C ASN A 849 -16.80 -7.74 15.81
N PHE A 850 -17.85 -8.53 15.73
CA PHE A 850 -18.77 -8.83 16.83
C PHE A 850 -19.39 -10.23 16.64
N THR A 851 -20.05 -10.74 17.68
CA THR A 851 -20.69 -12.06 17.63
C THR A 851 -22.13 -11.95 18.11
N LEU A 852 -23.04 -12.48 17.29
CA LEU A 852 -24.47 -12.53 17.56
C LEU A 852 -24.90 -13.95 17.91
N LYS A 853 -25.87 -14.08 18.80
CA LYS A 853 -26.61 -15.32 19.02
C LYS A 853 -28.09 -15.07 18.78
N GLN A 854 -28.74 -15.94 18.02
CA GLN A 854 -30.20 -15.85 17.86
C GLN A 854 -30.84 -16.11 19.23
N LYS A 855 -31.77 -15.24 19.65
CA LYS A 855 -32.53 -15.48 20.87
C LYS A 855 -33.34 -16.76 20.73
N ALA A 856 -33.37 -17.56 21.80
CA ALA A 856 -34.32 -18.65 21.89
C ALA A 856 -35.72 -18.06 21.78
N LYS A 857 -36.58 -18.65 20.93
CA LYS A 857 -38.03 -18.39 21.04
C LYS A 857 -38.43 -18.78 22.48
N PRO A 858 -39.33 -18.01 23.13
CA PRO A 858 -40.02 -18.54 24.30
C PRO A 858 -40.56 -19.92 23.95
N GLN A 859 -40.29 -20.92 24.79
CA GLN A 859 -41.10 -22.13 24.73
C GLN A 859 -42.52 -21.69 25.08
N ASP A 860 -43.45 -21.82 24.14
CA ASP A 860 -44.86 -21.90 24.52
C ASP A 860 -44.95 -23.09 25.49
N ASP A 861 -45.42 -22.82 26.71
CA ASP A 861 -45.80 -23.87 27.66
C ASP A 861 -47.00 -24.63 27.07
N GLN A 862 -46.71 -25.56 26.15
CA GLN A 862 -47.60 -26.67 25.88
C GLN A 862 -47.73 -27.45 27.18
N LYS A 863 -48.82 -27.17 27.91
CA LYS A 863 -49.30 -28.06 28.96
C LYS A 863 -49.56 -29.41 28.32
N ASP A 864 -48.67 -30.37 28.59
CA ASP A 864 -48.85 -31.77 28.27
C ASP A 864 -50.06 -32.33 29.04
N GLU A 865 -51.26 -32.17 28.49
CA GLU A 865 -52.39 -33.06 28.80
C GLU A 865 -52.17 -34.43 28.13
N ASN A 866 -51.13 -35.17 28.56
CA ASN A 866 -51.06 -36.63 28.42
C ASN A 866 -49.88 -37.26 29.18
N THR A 867 -49.98 -37.35 30.52
CA THR A 867 -49.35 -38.44 31.26
C THR A 867 -50.01 -38.64 32.62
N GLU A 868 -50.80 -39.72 32.77
CA GLU A 868 -50.97 -40.52 33.99
C GLU A 868 -52.17 -41.48 33.85
N LYS A 869 -51.96 -42.65 33.23
CA LYS A 869 -52.78 -43.86 33.46
C LYS A 869 -51.99 -45.14 33.24
N GLU A 870 -51.26 -45.59 34.26
CA GLU A 870 -51.05 -47.03 34.45
C GLU A 870 -50.90 -47.39 35.93
N HIS A 871 -51.72 -48.36 36.37
CA HIS A 871 -51.75 -48.99 37.71
C HIS A 871 -52.20 -48.09 38.90
N GLN A 872 -53.10 -48.48 39.82
CA GLN A 872 -53.60 -49.82 40.21
C GLN A 872 -55.11 -49.88 40.57
N ASN A 873 -55.71 -51.03 40.28
CA ASN A 873 -56.81 -51.76 40.95
C ASN A 873 -57.88 -51.10 41.86
N LYS A 874 -59.13 -51.38 41.46
CA LYS A 874 -60.31 -51.80 42.26
C LYS A 874 -61.20 -50.74 42.97
N PRO A 875 -62.49 -51.06 43.22
CA PRO A 875 -63.56 -50.05 43.25
C PRO A 875 -64.30 -49.92 44.60
N GLY A 876 -65.08 -48.84 44.72
CA GLY A 876 -66.29 -48.82 45.54
C GLY A 876 -66.68 -47.45 46.10
N SER A 877 -67.92 -47.01 45.82
CA SER A 877 -68.80 -46.18 46.69
C SER A 877 -68.30 -44.77 47.11
N ASP A 878 -69.12 -43.75 47.34
CA ASP A 878 -70.56 -43.51 47.14
C ASP A 878 -70.80 -41.98 47.20
N THR A 879 -72.04 -41.51 46.97
CA THR A 879 -72.64 -40.25 47.51
C THR A 879 -71.85 -38.93 47.36
N SER A 880 -72.38 -37.93 46.63
CA SER A 880 -73.14 -36.78 47.18
C SER A 880 -72.30 -35.79 48.02
N ASP A 881 -72.58 -34.49 48.08
CA ASP A 881 -73.68 -33.67 47.55
C ASP A 881 -73.21 -32.18 47.56
N HIS A 882 -74.03 -31.26 47.02
CA HIS A 882 -74.29 -29.89 47.54
C HIS A 882 -73.13 -28.97 48.06
N LYS A 883 -73.09 -27.64 47.84
CA LYS A 883 -74.17 -26.69 47.50
C LYS A 883 -73.65 -25.24 47.27
N GLU A 884 -74.47 -24.46 46.53
CA GLU A 884 -74.82 -23.02 46.76
C GLU A 884 -73.71 -21.93 46.81
N ASN A 885 -73.72 -20.98 45.86
CA ASN A 885 -74.36 -19.63 45.90
C ASN A 885 -73.48 -18.56 46.59
N THR A 886 -73.47 -17.24 46.28
CA THR A 886 -73.98 -16.36 45.19
C THR A 886 -73.10 -15.06 45.25
N VAL A 887 -73.27 -13.93 44.54
CA VAL A 887 -74.38 -13.29 43.79
C VAL A 887 -73.76 -12.35 42.71
N LYS A 888 -74.35 -12.20 41.51
CA LYS A 888 -75.06 -10.98 40.99
C LYS A 888 -74.37 -9.62 41.26
N LYS A 889 -74.34 -8.64 40.35
CA LYS A 889 -75.05 -8.39 39.07
C LYS A 889 -74.26 -7.33 38.26
N GLU A 890 -74.22 -7.37 36.92
CA GLU A 890 -74.95 -6.47 35.97
C GLU A 890 -74.76 -4.95 36.20
N THR A 891 -74.68 -4.04 35.20
CA THR A 891 -75.03 -4.03 33.74
C THR A 891 -74.24 -2.85 33.13
N ALA A 892 -73.63 -2.88 31.93
CA ALA A 892 -74.08 -3.15 30.56
C ALA A 892 -74.75 -1.96 29.82
N LYS A 893 -74.31 -1.79 28.55
CA LYS A 893 -74.97 -1.17 27.35
C LYS A 893 -74.65 0.31 27.03
N THR A 894 -74.56 0.78 25.78
CA THR A 894 -74.65 0.16 24.41
C THR A 894 -73.98 1.04 23.33
N ASN A 895 -73.78 0.46 22.14
CA ASN A 895 -73.37 1.09 20.87
C ASN A 895 -74.29 2.25 20.42
N ASP A 896 -73.85 3.09 19.46
CA ASP A 896 -74.27 2.95 18.05
C ASP A 896 -73.47 3.82 17.04
N VAL A 897 -73.77 3.60 15.76
CA VAL A 897 -73.10 4.04 14.51
C VAL A 897 -73.79 5.31 13.92
N ASP A 898 -73.14 6.11 13.04
CA ASP A 898 -73.58 6.37 11.63
C ASP A 898 -72.89 7.53 10.83
N THR A 899 -72.88 7.37 9.49
CA THR A 899 -72.75 8.25 8.28
C THR A 899 -72.14 9.68 8.25
N GLY A 900 -71.66 10.13 7.05
CA GLY A 900 -71.89 11.56 6.66
C GLY A 900 -71.03 12.39 5.67
N ASP A 901 -70.40 11.83 4.63
CA ASP A 901 -70.15 12.41 3.27
C ASP A 901 -69.60 13.84 2.89
N HIS A 902 -68.91 13.85 1.73
CA HIS A 902 -68.67 14.89 0.68
C HIS A 902 -68.22 16.37 0.95
N THR A 903 -67.09 16.78 0.33
CA THR A 903 -67.06 17.58 -0.94
C THR A 903 -65.63 17.84 -1.47
N ASN A 904 -65.49 18.03 -2.78
CA ASN A 904 -64.27 18.37 -3.53
C ASN A 904 -64.54 19.70 -4.30
N PRO A 905 -63.55 20.50 -4.77
CA PRO A 905 -63.27 20.41 -6.22
C PRO A 905 -61.90 20.91 -6.79
N ILE A 906 -61.57 20.36 -7.98
CA ILE A 906 -60.93 21.00 -9.17
C ILE A 906 -59.38 21.13 -9.28
N PHE A 907 -58.90 20.57 -10.41
CA PHE A 907 -57.58 20.64 -11.05
C PHE A 907 -57.54 21.78 -12.11
N PRO A 908 -56.37 22.29 -12.56
CA PRO A 908 -55.75 21.69 -13.76
C PRO A 908 -54.21 21.61 -13.74
N ALA A 909 -53.68 20.72 -14.59
CA ALA A 909 -52.26 20.48 -14.80
C ALA A 909 -51.65 21.38 -15.89
N GLY A 910 -50.31 21.49 -15.91
CA GLY A 910 -49.52 22.12 -16.97
C GLY A 910 -48.06 21.71 -16.90
N ILE A 911 -47.54 21.11 -17.99
CA ILE A 911 -46.23 20.46 -18.10
C ILE A 911 -45.19 21.40 -18.71
N ALA A 912 -43.94 21.44 -18.19
CA ALA A 912 -42.70 21.47 -18.99
C ALA A 912 -41.42 21.43 -18.11
N MET A 913 -40.35 20.87 -18.68
CA MET A 913 -38.98 20.78 -18.10
C MET A 913 -38.24 22.13 -18.13
N VAL A 914 -37.17 22.29 -17.33
CA VAL A 914 -35.77 22.48 -17.80
C VAL A 914 -34.77 22.82 -16.65
N SER A 915 -33.66 22.07 -16.64
CA SER A 915 -32.31 22.29 -16.04
C SER A 915 -32.10 22.81 -14.60
N PHE A 916 -31.44 21.94 -13.82
CA PHE A 916 -30.24 22.19 -12.99
C PHE A 916 -29.58 23.59 -13.10
N GLY A 917 -29.23 24.19 -11.95
CA GLY A 917 -28.36 25.38 -11.92
C GLY A 917 -28.24 26.12 -10.57
N ALA A 918 -27.85 25.45 -9.47
CA ALA A 918 -27.65 26.12 -8.17
C ALA A 918 -26.71 25.38 -7.18
N MET A 919 -25.45 25.14 -7.55
CA MET A 919 -24.41 24.55 -6.66
C MET A 919 -22.99 25.12 -6.95
N VAL A 920 -22.88 26.42 -7.25
CA VAL A 920 -21.57 27.07 -7.57
C VAL A 920 -21.28 28.36 -6.77
N GLU A 921 -22.28 28.96 -6.12
CA GLU A 921 -22.15 30.31 -5.52
C GLU A 921 -21.40 30.37 -4.16
N ILE A 922 -20.94 29.24 -3.60
CA ILE A 922 -20.25 29.20 -2.30
C ILE A 922 -18.71 29.14 -2.43
N TYR A 923 -18.17 28.74 -3.58
CA TYR A 923 -16.72 28.56 -3.76
C TYR A 923 -15.95 29.85 -4.21
N ARG A 924 -16.64 30.99 -4.35
CA ARG A 924 -16.06 32.23 -4.94
C ARG A 924 -15.63 33.33 -3.95
N ILE A 925 -15.78 33.14 -2.64
CA ILE A 925 -15.55 34.22 -1.64
C ILE A 925 -14.25 34.08 -0.82
N SER A 926 -13.51 32.96 -0.90
CA SER A 926 -12.24 32.79 -0.13
C SER A 926 -10.95 33.26 -0.86
N LYS A 927 -10.90 33.31 -2.20
CA LYS A 927 -9.67 33.60 -2.97
C LYS A 927 -9.34 35.09 -3.21
N LYS A 928 -9.91 36.04 -2.44
CA LYS A 928 -9.58 37.49 -2.52
C LYS A 928 -9.13 38.11 -1.19
N LYS A 929 -8.11 37.53 -0.54
CA LYS A 929 -7.36 38.19 0.55
C LYS A 929 -5.92 37.68 0.79
N ARG A 930 -5.14 37.46 -0.27
CA ARG A 930 -3.66 37.33 -0.22
C ARG A 930 -3.00 38.04 -1.40
N LYS A 931 -2.95 39.37 -1.35
CA LYS A 931 -2.01 40.26 -2.06
C LYS A 931 -1.96 41.60 -1.32
N SER A 932 -1.22 41.62 -0.22
CA SER A 932 -0.71 42.79 0.51
C SER A 932 0.41 42.30 1.42
#